data_AF-A0A1S3P5L9-F1
#
_entry.id   AF-A0A1S3P5L9-F1
#
_cell.length_a   1.000
_cell.length_b   1.000
_cell.length_c   1.000
_cell.angle_alpha   90.00
_cell.angle_beta   90.00
_cell.angle_gamma   90.00
#
_symmetry.space_group_name_H-M   'P 1'
#
loop_
_entity.id
_entity.type
_entity.pdbx_description
1 polymer ?
#
loop_
_entity_poly.entity_id
_entity_poly.type
_entity_poly.pdbx_seq_one_letter_code
_entity_poly.pdbx_strand_id
1 'polypeptide(L)'
;MGILNITDQTLLVQAIFSRNAEEVKFLLHKNEEVNALDQERRTPLHAAACLGDVHIMDLLINSGASINAKDQGWLTPLHRAAASRNEKAVGLLLKQDAEVNLRDKFWQTPLHVAAANRATRCAEALIPKLSSLNVADRFGRTALHHAAHSGHVEMVNLLLNKGANLSASDKKERQPIHWAAYLGHLEIVKLLVSRSADAMCRDKRGYTPLHAAAASGQIEVVKYLLRLGSEIDEPNAFGNTALHMACYTGQEAVANELVNRGANVNQPNQRGCTPLHLAAVSTNGALCLELLVNNGADVNMQSKEGKSPLHMAAIHGRFTRSQILIQNGGEIDCVDKYGNTPLHVAAKHGHELLISTLMTNGADTARQGINGMFPLHLAVLYGFSDCCRKLLSSGQLYSIVSSLSNEHVLSAGFDINTPDSLGRTCLHAAASGGNVECLNLLLSSGADLNNKDTLGRAPLHYAAANGSYQCTVALVSAGAEVNELDQKGCSPLHYAAASQTFRRVDRHYSVGHHSEERAKEAFFCLEYLLDNGADPALRNTKGYSAVHYAAAHGNKQNLELLLEMSFNCLGDVESSVPVSPLHLAAYNGHCEALGVLSETLVSLDVRDAGGHTALYLAAQQGHAQCVEVLLSHGASCHLKERRRKWTPLHVAASNGQTDCLLMLVNRGEKADVIDIVDIQGQTALMLAALGSHTDCVHILLEKGAGADTADKRGRTALHRAAAMGCEDCVSALLEHGASALCRESRGRTPLHLASSCGHMELLRSLLQGATSTDPLDSLLDYSGYTPAHWAAYHGHEDCLDVLLDHKPFSIQEGNPFTPLHCALINGHDGAAELLVETVGTQMVNIRDAKGRTPLHAAAYSESVAGLQLALVQGAEVNAVDTTGHSALMVAANNGQTAAVEVLLHQAKADLTLLDVNDNTALHLACSKAHEMCALLILGEISDPSLINATNGALQMPLHIAARNGLATVVQVLLSRGAAVMAVDEEGHTPALACAPNKDVADCLALILSTMKPFPPKDASAAASFGLNLLKHCGIAACGPLPNGNLRHTYTKDRHGTIGLDGCFTE
;
A
#
# COMPACT_ATOMS: atom_id res chain seq x y z
N MET A 1 35.67 -4.36 -32.62
CA MET A 1 35.73 -4.95 -33.97
C MET A 1 35.80 -6.45 -33.81
N GLY A 2 34.70 -7.17 -34.07
CA GLY A 2 34.81 -8.58 -34.38
C GLY A 2 35.39 -8.68 -35.78
N ILE A 3 36.49 -9.42 -35.93
CA ILE A 3 37.09 -9.73 -37.23
C ILE A 3 36.12 -10.70 -37.90
N LEU A 4 35.14 -10.16 -38.64
CA LEU A 4 34.42 -10.96 -39.63
C LEU A 4 35.43 -11.27 -40.74
N ASN A 5 35.55 -12.53 -41.12
CA ASN A 5 36.39 -12.96 -42.22
C ASN A 5 36.00 -12.15 -43.46
N ILE A 6 36.96 -11.38 -43.99
CA ILE A 6 36.79 -10.51 -45.17
C ILE A 6 36.28 -11.32 -46.37
N THR A 7 36.54 -12.63 -46.40
CA THR A 7 36.16 -13.58 -47.45
C THR A 7 34.66 -13.80 -47.61
N ASP A 8 33.86 -13.54 -46.58
CA ASP A 8 32.40 -13.82 -46.59
C ASP A 8 31.57 -12.58 -46.99
N GLN A 9 32.24 -11.46 -47.27
CA GLN A 9 31.63 -10.19 -47.67
C GLN A 9 31.57 -10.07 -49.21
N THR A 10 30.72 -9.19 -49.74
CA THR A 10 30.60 -8.97 -51.19
C THR A 10 31.94 -8.54 -51.82
N LEU A 11 32.16 -8.89 -53.09
CA LEU A 11 33.39 -8.54 -53.83
C LEU A 11 33.65 -7.03 -53.80
N LEU A 12 32.59 -6.22 -53.89
CA LEU A 12 32.65 -4.76 -53.73
C LEU A 12 33.19 -4.34 -52.35
N VAL A 13 32.71 -4.95 -51.25
CA VAL A 13 33.19 -4.63 -49.89
C VAL A 13 34.64 -5.08 -49.69
N GLN A 14 35.03 -6.23 -50.26
CA GLN A 14 36.42 -6.69 -50.24
C GLN A 14 37.36 -5.71 -50.95
N ALA A 15 36.97 -5.21 -52.13
CA ALA A 15 37.72 -4.21 -52.90
C ALA A 15 37.83 -2.85 -52.17
N ILE A 16 36.82 -2.49 -51.36
CA ILE A 16 36.85 -1.29 -50.51
C ILE A 16 37.85 -1.46 -49.36
N PHE A 17 37.86 -2.61 -48.69
CA PHE A 17 38.82 -2.90 -47.61
C PHE A 17 40.26 -3.00 -48.11
N SER A 18 40.48 -3.43 -49.36
CA SER A 18 41.80 -3.41 -50.00
C SER A 18 42.21 -2.02 -50.54
N ARG A 19 41.34 -1.01 -50.46
CA ARG A 19 41.54 0.36 -50.97
C ARG A 19 41.85 0.43 -52.47
N ASN A 20 41.33 -0.51 -53.26
CA ASN A 20 41.57 -0.57 -54.69
C ASN A 20 40.47 0.16 -55.49
N ALA A 21 40.65 1.47 -55.71
CA ALA A 21 39.64 2.30 -56.38
C ALA A 21 39.35 1.89 -57.83
N GLU A 22 40.34 1.38 -58.56
CA GLU A 22 40.16 0.93 -59.95
C GLU A 22 39.32 -0.35 -60.02
N GLU A 23 39.52 -1.26 -59.07
CA GLU A 23 38.70 -2.47 -58.95
C GLU A 23 37.27 -2.16 -58.50
N VAL A 24 37.08 -1.23 -57.55
CA VAL A 24 35.75 -0.72 -57.19
C VAL A 24 35.05 -0.11 -58.41
N LYS A 25 35.74 0.72 -59.20
CA LYS A 25 35.19 1.33 -60.43
C LYS A 25 34.81 0.28 -61.48
N PHE A 26 35.65 -0.75 -61.64
CA PHE A 26 35.37 -1.88 -62.53
C PHE A 26 34.13 -2.69 -62.09
N LEU A 27 33.99 -2.96 -60.80
CA LEU A 27 32.85 -3.68 -60.23
C LEU A 27 31.55 -2.87 -60.33
N LEU A 28 31.60 -1.55 -60.13
CA LEU A 28 30.46 -0.66 -60.34
C LEU A 28 30.02 -0.61 -61.81
N HIS A 29 30.97 -0.65 -62.77
CA HIS A 29 30.65 -0.75 -64.20
C HIS A 29 30.03 -2.11 -64.60
N LYS A 30 30.27 -3.16 -63.82
CA LYS A 30 29.61 -4.47 -63.99
C LYS A 30 28.20 -4.55 -63.38
N ASN A 31 27.65 -3.41 -62.94
CA ASN A 31 26.30 -3.29 -62.41
C ASN A 31 26.09 -4.06 -61.10
N GLU A 32 27.14 -4.19 -60.27
CA GLU A 32 26.98 -4.70 -58.90
C GLU A 32 26.12 -3.74 -58.05
N GLU A 33 25.34 -4.29 -57.12
CA GLU A 33 24.45 -3.51 -56.26
C GLU A 33 25.23 -2.59 -55.31
N VAL A 34 25.21 -1.29 -55.59
CA VAL A 34 25.91 -0.23 -54.83
C VAL A 34 25.43 -0.14 -53.37
N ASN A 35 24.20 -0.57 -53.10
CA ASN A 35 23.58 -0.55 -51.77
C ASN A 35 23.46 -1.96 -51.15
N ALA A 36 24.29 -2.91 -51.57
CA ALA A 36 24.31 -4.26 -50.99
C ALA A 36 24.45 -4.22 -49.47
N LEU A 37 23.63 -4.99 -48.76
CA LEU A 37 23.61 -5.04 -47.30
C LEU A 37 24.35 -6.27 -46.81
N ASP A 38 25.28 -6.09 -45.88
CA ASP A 38 25.90 -7.21 -45.18
C ASP A 38 25.01 -7.77 -44.05
N GLN A 39 25.50 -8.76 -43.30
CA GLN A 39 24.80 -9.38 -42.16
C GLN A 39 24.41 -8.36 -41.06
N GLU A 40 25.14 -7.25 -40.93
CA GLU A 40 24.85 -6.16 -39.99
C GLU A 40 24.05 -5.01 -40.65
N ARG A 41 23.51 -5.23 -41.86
CA ARG A 41 22.82 -4.22 -42.69
C ARG A 41 23.67 -3.00 -43.03
N ARG A 42 24.99 -3.13 -43.09
CA ARG A 42 25.90 -2.04 -43.49
C ARG A 42 25.99 -2.00 -45.02
N THR A 43 26.00 -0.79 -45.58
CA THR A 43 26.23 -0.57 -47.02
C THR A 43 27.74 -0.45 -47.32
N PRO A 44 28.18 -0.62 -48.58
CA PRO A 44 29.58 -0.40 -48.96
C PRO A 44 30.08 1.02 -48.61
N LEU A 45 29.17 2.01 -48.61
CA LEU A 45 29.47 3.38 -48.17
C LEU A 45 29.79 3.46 -46.67
N HIS A 46 29.20 2.62 -45.80
CA HIS A 46 29.59 2.54 -44.38
C HIS A 46 31.03 2.06 -44.21
N ALA A 47 31.44 1.05 -44.99
CA ALA A 47 32.80 0.53 -44.97
C ALA A 47 33.81 1.59 -45.47
N ALA A 48 33.50 2.24 -46.60
CA ALA A 48 34.34 3.32 -47.14
C ALA A 48 34.45 4.52 -46.17
N ALA A 49 33.34 4.92 -45.53
CA ALA A 49 33.33 5.98 -44.53
C ALA A 49 34.08 5.63 -43.23
N CYS A 50 34.05 4.36 -42.82
CA CYS A 50 34.85 3.86 -41.70
C CYS A 50 36.35 3.94 -42.01
N LEU A 51 36.77 3.57 -43.23
CA LEU A 51 38.16 3.65 -43.68
C LEU A 51 38.63 5.09 -43.95
N GLY A 52 37.71 5.99 -44.28
CA GLY A 52 37.97 7.38 -44.63
C GLY A 52 38.48 7.60 -46.04
N ASP A 53 38.26 6.64 -46.95
CA ASP A 53 38.72 6.75 -48.34
C ASP A 53 37.76 7.62 -49.16
N VAL A 54 38.08 8.91 -49.22
CA VAL A 54 37.26 9.93 -49.87
C VAL A 54 37.06 9.65 -51.36
N HIS A 55 38.04 9.06 -52.04
CA HIS A 55 37.95 8.80 -53.48
C HIS A 55 36.95 7.68 -53.78
N ILE A 56 37.03 6.59 -53.00
CA ILE A 56 36.08 5.48 -53.09
C ILE A 56 34.67 5.93 -52.68
N MET A 57 34.56 6.76 -51.63
CA MET A 57 33.26 7.33 -51.22
C MET A 57 32.62 8.17 -52.32
N ASP A 58 33.40 9.01 -53.01
CA ASP A 58 32.90 9.84 -54.11
C ASP A 58 32.42 8.98 -55.29
N LEU A 59 33.17 7.94 -55.66
CA LEU A 59 32.76 6.97 -56.67
C LEU A 59 31.44 6.28 -56.30
N LEU A 60 31.30 5.80 -55.06
CA LEU A 60 30.08 5.14 -54.58
C LEU A 60 28.88 6.08 -54.58
N ILE A 61 29.05 7.34 -54.13
CA ILE A 61 27.96 8.32 -54.09
C ILE A 61 27.52 8.71 -55.51
N ASN A 62 28.47 8.94 -56.43
CA ASN A 62 28.15 9.23 -57.83
C ASN A 62 27.46 8.05 -58.54
N SER A 63 27.68 6.82 -58.07
CA SER A 63 26.99 5.62 -58.54
C SER A 63 25.66 5.33 -57.83
N GLY A 64 25.14 6.23 -56.97
CA GLY A 64 23.82 6.12 -56.35
C GLY A 64 23.80 5.46 -54.96
N ALA A 65 24.91 5.48 -54.22
CA ALA A 65 24.93 5.01 -52.83
C ALA A 65 24.03 5.88 -51.92
N SER A 66 23.25 5.23 -51.05
CA SER A 66 22.40 5.92 -50.08
C SER A 66 23.24 6.53 -48.95
N ILE A 67 23.27 7.88 -48.91
CA ILE A 67 24.08 8.68 -47.98
C ILE A 67 23.60 8.52 -46.53
N ASN A 68 22.28 8.45 -46.32
CA ASN A 68 21.65 8.38 -45.00
C ASN A 68 21.20 6.95 -44.61
N ALA A 69 21.77 5.92 -45.27
CA ALA A 69 21.49 4.53 -44.92
C ALA A 69 21.84 4.25 -43.45
N LYS A 70 21.06 3.37 -42.80
CA LYS A 70 21.22 2.98 -41.41
C LYS A 70 21.59 1.51 -41.29
N ASP A 71 22.66 1.22 -40.55
CA ASP A 71 23.02 -0.16 -40.19
C ASP A 71 22.10 -0.74 -39.08
N GLN A 72 22.35 -1.97 -38.62
CA GLN A 72 21.59 -2.60 -37.52
C GLN A 72 21.60 -1.78 -36.21
N GLY A 73 22.65 -0.98 -35.98
CA GLY A 73 22.78 -0.06 -34.85
C GLY A 73 22.15 1.31 -35.11
N TRP A 74 21.53 1.51 -36.27
CA TRP A 74 21.04 2.80 -36.80
C TRP A 74 22.13 3.85 -37.01
N LEU A 75 23.40 3.42 -37.10
CA LEU A 75 24.51 4.29 -37.43
C LEU A 75 24.46 4.58 -38.93
N THR A 76 24.79 5.81 -39.29
CA THR A 76 24.92 6.24 -40.69
C THR A 76 26.40 6.25 -41.12
N PRO A 77 26.71 6.34 -42.42
CA PRO A 77 28.08 6.55 -42.89
C PRO A 77 28.74 7.77 -42.23
N LEU A 78 27.97 8.82 -41.93
CA LEU A 78 28.44 10.00 -41.21
C LEU A 78 28.85 9.70 -39.75
N HIS A 79 28.11 8.84 -39.04
CA HIS A 79 28.52 8.37 -37.71
C HIS A 79 29.85 7.61 -37.77
N ARG A 80 30.03 6.75 -38.78
CA ARG A 80 31.26 5.97 -38.97
C ARG A 80 32.45 6.85 -39.34
N ALA A 81 32.26 7.87 -40.19
CA ALA A 81 33.28 8.86 -40.53
C ALA A 81 33.68 9.71 -39.32
N ALA A 82 32.72 10.07 -38.46
CA ALA A 82 32.97 10.76 -37.20
C ALA A 82 33.75 9.88 -36.20
N ALA A 83 33.40 8.59 -36.10
CA ALA A 83 34.09 7.61 -35.26
C ALA A 83 35.56 7.40 -35.71
N SER A 84 35.80 7.39 -37.02
CA SER A 84 37.15 7.20 -37.60
C SER A 84 38.01 8.47 -37.62
N ARG A 85 37.49 9.60 -37.14
CA ARG A 85 38.19 10.91 -37.07
C ARG A 85 38.58 11.49 -38.44
N ASN A 86 37.88 11.10 -39.51
CA ASN A 86 38.22 11.48 -40.87
C ASN A 86 37.45 12.72 -41.33
N GLU A 87 38.05 13.90 -41.13
CA GLU A 87 37.47 15.21 -41.48
C GLU A 87 37.06 15.30 -42.96
N LYS A 88 37.93 14.81 -43.87
CA LYS A 88 37.66 14.89 -45.32
C LYS A 88 36.45 14.05 -45.74
N ALA A 89 36.27 12.88 -45.11
CA ALA A 89 35.12 12.01 -45.35
C ALA A 89 33.82 12.66 -44.82
N VAL A 90 33.87 13.26 -43.62
CA VAL A 90 32.76 14.07 -43.08
C VAL A 90 32.45 15.25 -44.00
N GLY A 91 33.46 15.98 -44.46
CA GLY A 91 33.29 17.11 -45.37
C GLY A 91 32.68 16.73 -46.72
N LEU A 92 33.04 15.58 -47.29
CA LEU A 92 32.41 15.07 -48.51
C LEU A 92 30.94 14.72 -48.30
N LEU A 93 30.62 14.00 -47.21
CA LEU A 93 29.23 13.66 -46.87
C LEU A 93 28.37 14.92 -46.62
N LEU A 94 28.92 15.93 -45.95
CA LEU A 94 28.23 17.20 -45.71
C LEU A 94 28.03 18.04 -46.98
N LYS A 95 28.92 17.93 -47.98
CA LYS A 95 28.75 18.58 -49.28
C LYS A 95 27.60 17.97 -50.09
N GLN A 96 27.30 16.70 -49.85
CA GLN A 96 26.21 15.95 -50.50
C GLN A 96 24.95 15.91 -49.61
N ASP A 97 24.74 16.93 -48.78
CA ASP A 97 23.57 17.12 -47.90
C ASP A 97 23.25 15.93 -46.95
N ALA A 98 24.29 15.26 -46.42
CA ALA A 98 24.09 14.24 -45.38
C ALA A 98 23.41 14.81 -44.11
N GLU A 99 22.44 14.08 -43.57
CA GLU A 99 21.67 14.53 -42.41
C GLU A 99 22.47 14.39 -41.10
N VAL A 100 22.79 15.53 -40.48
CA VAL A 100 23.61 15.63 -39.26
C VAL A 100 22.87 15.33 -37.95
N ASN A 101 21.54 15.33 -37.96
CA ASN A 101 20.70 15.15 -36.77
C ASN A 101 20.18 13.72 -36.60
N LEU A 102 20.53 12.80 -37.51
CA LEU A 102 20.10 11.41 -37.43
C LEU A 102 20.66 10.76 -36.15
N ARG A 103 19.81 9.93 -35.55
CA ARG A 103 20.05 9.28 -34.28
C ARG A 103 20.24 7.78 -34.43
N ASP A 104 21.23 7.25 -33.73
CA ASP A 104 21.45 5.82 -33.59
C ASP A 104 20.48 5.18 -32.56
N LYS A 105 20.66 3.89 -32.26
CA LYS A 105 19.84 3.15 -31.28
C LYS A 105 19.93 3.71 -29.85
N PHE A 106 20.99 4.43 -29.51
CA PHE A 106 21.19 5.11 -28.22
C PHE A 106 20.83 6.60 -28.27
N TRP A 107 20.19 7.05 -29.35
CA TRP A 107 19.85 8.45 -29.62
C TRP A 107 21.06 9.38 -29.75
N GLN A 108 22.23 8.83 -30.03
CA GLN A 108 23.43 9.58 -30.28
C GLN A 108 23.39 10.14 -31.70
N THR A 109 23.85 11.38 -31.84
CA THR A 109 24.09 12.03 -33.13
C THR A 109 25.55 11.85 -33.54
N PRO A 110 25.94 12.11 -34.80
CA PRO A 110 27.34 12.08 -35.22
C PRO A 110 28.24 12.97 -34.37
N LEU A 111 27.72 14.07 -33.81
CA LEU A 111 28.47 14.93 -32.89
C LEU A 111 28.80 14.21 -31.56
N HIS A 112 27.88 13.42 -31.00
CA HIS A 112 28.15 12.63 -29.80
C HIS A 112 29.29 11.64 -30.04
N VAL A 113 29.23 10.94 -31.19
CA VAL A 113 30.27 9.99 -31.60
C VAL A 113 31.61 10.71 -31.84
N ALA A 114 31.60 11.89 -32.49
CA ALA A 114 32.79 12.70 -32.68
C ALA A 114 33.40 13.14 -31.32
N ALA A 115 32.55 13.57 -30.39
CA ALA A 115 32.93 14.00 -29.06
C ALA A 115 33.57 12.88 -28.23
N ALA A 116 33.01 11.66 -28.28
CA ALA A 116 33.59 10.49 -27.62
C ALA A 116 34.95 10.07 -28.21
N ASN A 117 35.15 10.27 -29.52
CA ASN A 117 36.32 9.79 -30.27
C ASN A 117 37.41 10.85 -30.51
N ARG A 118 37.46 12.00 -29.82
CA ARG A 118 38.47 13.06 -30.06
C ARG A 118 38.49 13.60 -31.51
N ALA A 119 37.38 13.51 -32.24
CA ALA A 119 37.31 13.94 -33.64
C ALA A 119 37.04 15.46 -33.74
N THR A 120 37.95 16.29 -33.21
CA THR A 120 37.76 17.75 -33.07
C THR A 120 37.47 18.43 -34.41
N ARG A 121 38.25 18.13 -35.45
CA ARG A 121 38.03 18.69 -36.80
C ARG A 121 36.72 18.23 -37.43
N CYS A 122 36.30 16.97 -37.21
CA CYS A 122 34.99 16.51 -37.64
C CYS A 122 33.87 17.27 -36.92
N ALA A 123 34.01 17.52 -35.61
CA ALA A 123 33.06 18.33 -34.85
C ALA A 123 33.03 19.79 -35.37
N GLU A 124 34.18 20.40 -35.68
CA GLU A 124 34.24 21.74 -36.29
C GLU A 124 33.45 21.83 -37.61
N ALA A 125 33.51 20.78 -38.44
CA ALA A 125 32.75 20.71 -39.68
C ALA A 125 31.25 20.46 -39.45
N LEU A 126 30.88 19.69 -38.42
CA LEU A 126 29.49 19.34 -38.10
C LEU A 126 28.72 20.48 -37.41
N ILE A 127 29.36 21.19 -36.48
CA ILE A 127 28.74 22.20 -35.60
C ILE A 127 27.93 23.26 -36.38
N PRO A 128 28.44 23.87 -37.48
CA PRO A 128 27.70 24.89 -38.22
C PRO A 128 26.41 24.41 -38.88
N LYS A 129 26.26 23.09 -39.10
CA LYS A 129 25.09 22.49 -39.76
C LYS A 129 24.08 21.91 -38.77
N LEU A 130 24.42 21.85 -37.48
CA LEU A 130 23.53 21.33 -36.43
C LEU A 130 22.47 22.36 -36.03
N SER A 131 21.25 21.89 -35.75
CA SER A 131 20.17 22.74 -35.23
C SER A 131 20.35 23.10 -33.76
N SER A 132 20.96 22.21 -32.97
CA SER A 132 21.29 22.44 -31.56
C SER A 132 22.51 21.62 -31.16
N LEU A 133 23.39 22.23 -30.37
CA LEU A 133 24.56 21.56 -29.77
C LEU A 133 24.22 20.73 -28.53
N ASN A 134 23.08 21.03 -27.90
CA ASN A 134 22.69 20.47 -26.60
C ASN A 134 21.68 19.32 -26.75
N VAL A 135 21.66 18.65 -27.91
CA VAL A 135 20.85 17.44 -28.09
C VAL A 135 21.34 16.38 -27.12
N ALA A 136 20.41 15.70 -26.46
CA ALA A 136 20.70 14.65 -25.49
C ALA A 136 20.52 13.25 -26.09
N ASP A 137 21.38 12.32 -25.67
CA ASP A 137 21.25 10.89 -25.95
C ASP A 137 20.12 10.25 -25.11
N ARG A 138 19.93 8.93 -25.23
CA ARG A 138 18.89 8.18 -24.50
C ARG A 138 19.04 8.28 -22.98
N PHE A 139 20.23 8.60 -22.48
CA PHE A 139 20.54 8.76 -21.06
C PHE A 139 20.52 10.22 -20.60
N GLY A 140 20.16 11.17 -21.47
CA GLY A 140 20.16 12.59 -21.16
C GLY A 140 21.54 13.26 -21.35
N ARG A 141 22.55 12.55 -21.86
CA ARG A 141 23.91 13.08 -21.99
C ARG A 141 24.08 13.85 -23.29
N THR A 142 24.70 15.03 -23.22
CA THR A 142 25.06 15.85 -24.38
C THR A 142 26.45 15.50 -24.92
N ALA A 143 26.82 16.02 -26.09
CA ALA A 143 28.18 15.86 -26.63
C ALA A 143 29.28 16.32 -25.64
N LEU A 144 29.01 17.35 -24.83
CA LEU A 144 29.93 17.82 -23.78
C LEU A 144 30.16 16.75 -22.69
N HIS A 145 29.13 15.99 -22.31
CA HIS A 145 29.28 14.86 -21.38
C HIS A 145 30.18 13.78 -21.95
N HIS A 146 30.01 13.42 -23.23
CA HIS A 146 30.85 12.42 -23.90
C HIS A 146 32.31 12.88 -24.02
N ALA A 147 32.54 14.16 -24.33
CA ALA A 147 33.89 14.73 -24.37
C ALA A 147 34.55 14.76 -22.98
N ALA A 148 33.79 15.14 -21.94
CA ALA A 148 34.26 15.16 -20.55
C ALA A 148 34.52 13.75 -20.02
N HIS A 149 33.67 12.78 -20.37
CA HIS A 149 33.84 11.36 -20.03
C HIS A 149 35.12 10.80 -20.67
N SER A 150 35.34 11.04 -21.96
CA SER A 150 36.50 10.50 -22.66
C SER A 150 37.82 11.24 -22.41
N GLY A 151 37.81 12.37 -21.69
CA GLY A 151 39.03 13.09 -21.34
C GLY A 151 39.55 14.06 -22.41
N HIS A 152 38.75 14.42 -23.43
CA HIS A 152 39.23 15.16 -24.60
C HIS A 152 39.18 16.67 -24.40
N VAL A 153 40.21 17.25 -23.77
CA VAL A 153 40.31 18.68 -23.42
C VAL A 153 40.06 19.61 -24.61
N GLU A 154 40.70 19.35 -25.76
CA GLU A 154 40.55 20.16 -26.99
C GLU A 154 39.10 20.18 -27.48
N MET A 155 38.41 19.03 -27.40
CA MET A 155 37.01 18.90 -27.80
C MET A 155 36.10 19.65 -26.83
N VAL A 156 36.35 19.54 -25.52
CA VAL A 156 35.60 20.30 -24.51
C VAL A 156 35.76 21.80 -24.76
N ASN A 157 36.98 22.29 -24.99
CA ASN A 157 37.23 23.71 -25.28
C ASN A 157 36.50 24.17 -26.55
N LEU A 158 36.53 23.37 -27.61
CA LEU A 158 35.80 23.65 -28.85
C LEU A 158 34.29 23.76 -28.60
N LEU A 159 33.69 22.77 -27.94
CA LEU A 159 32.25 22.74 -27.67
C LEU A 159 31.81 23.95 -26.83
N LEU A 160 32.61 24.32 -25.81
CA LEU A 160 32.32 25.49 -24.97
C LEU A 160 32.47 26.81 -25.72
N ASN A 161 33.49 26.96 -26.57
CA ASN A 161 33.65 28.14 -27.43
C ASN A 161 32.50 28.30 -28.43
N LYS A 162 31.82 27.21 -28.78
CA LYS A 162 30.65 27.20 -29.66
C LYS A 162 29.31 27.29 -28.89
N GLY A 163 29.33 27.48 -27.58
CA GLY A 163 28.12 27.72 -26.77
C GLY A 163 27.43 26.46 -26.26
N ALA A 164 28.14 25.33 -26.09
CA ALA A 164 27.59 24.16 -25.41
C ALA A 164 27.22 24.49 -23.96
N ASN A 165 26.07 23.98 -23.50
CA ASN A 165 25.57 24.26 -22.17
C ASN A 165 26.38 23.51 -21.10
N LEU A 166 27.06 24.28 -20.24
CA LEU A 166 27.84 23.79 -19.10
C LEU A 166 26.98 23.10 -18.03
N SER A 167 25.76 23.60 -17.82
CA SER A 167 24.84 23.10 -16.79
C SER A 167 23.91 22.01 -17.31
N ALA A 168 24.15 21.49 -18.53
CA ALA A 168 23.39 20.37 -19.05
C ALA A 168 23.54 19.17 -18.11
N SER A 169 22.46 18.44 -17.89
CA SER A 169 22.41 17.37 -16.91
C SER A 169 21.86 16.08 -17.51
N ASP A 170 22.45 14.93 -17.16
CA ASP A 170 21.93 13.62 -17.54
C ASP A 170 20.61 13.27 -16.80
N LYS A 171 20.03 12.10 -17.06
CA LYS A 171 18.81 11.63 -16.36
C LYS A 171 18.94 11.51 -14.83
N LYS A 172 20.15 11.45 -14.29
CA LYS A 172 20.44 11.46 -12.85
C LYS A 172 20.86 12.86 -12.37
N GLU A 173 20.64 13.88 -13.18
CA GLU A 173 21.04 15.27 -12.96
C GLU A 173 22.56 15.48 -12.83
N ARG A 174 23.37 14.54 -13.35
CA ARG A 174 24.83 14.66 -13.35
C ARG A 174 25.27 15.58 -14.48
N GLN A 175 26.01 16.61 -14.13
CA GLN A 175 26.69 17.52 -15.06
C GLN A 175 28.01 16.93 -15.60
N PRO A 176 28.59 17.46 -16.70
CA PRO A 176 29.86 17.00 -17.26
C PRO A 176 31.03 17.00 -16.26
N ILE A 177 31.03 17.96 -15.31
CA ILE A 177 32.06 18.05 -14.27
C ILE A 177 32.07 16.83 -13.33
N HIS A 178 30.92 16.19 -13.08
CA HIS A 178 30.85 14.97 -12.27
C HIS A 178 31.59 13.82 -12.96
N TRP A 179 31.44 13.67 -14.27
CA TRP A 179 32.11 12.64 -15.05
C TRP A 179 33.62 12.90 -15.16
N ALA A 180 34.01 14.15 -15.40
CA ALA A 180 35.41 14.55 -15.41
C ALA A 180 36.07 14.31 -14.04
N ALA A 181 35.37 14.62 -12.95
CA ALA A 181 35.87 14.40 -11.59
C ALA A 181 35.97 12.90 -11.25
N TYR A 182 34.96 12.10 -11.60
CA TYR A 182 34.97 10.65 -11.41
C TYR A 182 36.12 9.98 -12.17
N LEU A 183 36.39 10.38 -13.41
CA LEU A 183 37.43 9.77 -14.24
C LEU A 183 38.83 10.38 -14.06
N GLY A 184 38.96 11.43 -13.23
CA GLY A 184 40.25 12.05 -12.91
C GLY A 184 40.78 13.06 -13.93
N HIS A 185 39.92 13.56 -14.83
CA HIS A 185 40.32 14.50 -15.88
C HIS A 185 40.47 15.93 -15.34
N LEU A 186 41.53 16.16 -14.55
CA LEU A 186 41.79 17.43 -13.84
C LEU A 186 41.76 18.65 -14.77
N GLU A 187 42.39 18.55 -15.96
CA GLU A 187 42.44 19.67 -16.89
C GLU A 187 41.05 20.04 -17.43
N ILE A 188 40.13 19.08 -17.58
CA ILE A 188 38.74 19.36 -17.93
C ILE A 188 38.02 20.01 -16.75
N VAL A 189 38.22 19.51 -15.52
CA VAL A 189 37.63 20.13 -14.32
C VAL A 189 38.07 21.59 -14.20
N LYS A 190 39.37 21.88 -14.34
CA LYS A 190 39.92 23.25 -14.36
C LYS A 190 39.28 24.10 -15.45
N LEU A 191 39.17 23.56 -16.67
CA LEU A 191 38.61 24.27 -17.82
C LEU A 191 37.13 24.58 -17.61
N LEU A 192 36.33 23.62 -17.15
CA LEU A 192 34.91 23.82 -16.85
C LEU A 192 34.71 24.90 -15.79
N VAL A 193 35.47 24.83 -14.68
CA VAL A 193 35.41 25.84 -13.59
C VAL A 193 35.85 27.22 -14.09
N SER A 194 36.89 27.31 -14.94
CA SER A 194 37.33 28.58 -15.52
C SER A 194 36.28 29.26 -16.41
N ARG A 195 35.30 28.49 -16.91
CA ARG A 195 34.15 28.97 -17.68
C ARG A 195 32.89 29.13 -16.82
N SER A 196 33.08 29.30 -15.50
CA SER A 196 32.01 29.50 -14.52
C SER A 196 31.09 28.30 -14.31
N ALA A 197 31.57 27.06 -14.54
CA ALA A 197 30.84 25.88 -14.07
C ALA A 197 30.85 25.82 -12.54
N ASP A 198 29.70 25.48 -11.96
CA ASP A 198 29.59 25.28 -10.53
C ASP A 198 30.33 24.01 -10.09
N ALA A 199 31.39 24.18 -9.30
CA ALA A 199 32.18 23.08 -8.75
C ALA A 199 31.49 22.37 -7.57
N MET A 200 30.41 22.95 -7.03
CA MET A 200 29.60 22.41 -5.92
C MET A 200 28.24 21.91 -6.37
N CYS A 201 28.05 21.71 -7.69
CA CYS A 201 26.79 21.23 -8.22
C CYS A 201 26.42 19.86 -7.64
N ARG A 202 25.12 19.61 -7.53
CA ARG A 202 24.57 18.39 -6.94
C ARG A 202 23.81 17.62 -8.01
N ASP A 203 24.03 16.32 -8.06
CA ASP A 203 23.17 15.42 -8.82
C ASP A 203 21.85 15.14 -8.07
N LYS A 204 20.97 14.32 -8.67
CA LYS A 204 19.64 13.99 -8.12
C LYS A 204 19.70 13.37 -6.72
N ARG A 205 20.82 12.74 -6.36
CA ARG A 205 21.04 12.09 -5.05
C ARG A 205 21.98 12.93 -4.17
N GLY A 206 22.23 14.18 -4.53
CA GLY A 206 23.08 15.09 -3.77
C GLY A 206 24.57 14.77 -3.83
N TYR A 207 25.05 13.98 -4.81
CA TYR A 207 26.49 13.80 -5.01
C TYR A 207 27.08 15.05 -5.63
N THR A 208 28.20 15.50 -5.09
CA THR A 208 29.02 16.58 -5.65
C THR A 208 30.19 16.02 -6.45
N PRO A 209 30.89 16.84 -7.28
CA PRO A 209 32.12 16.42 -7.95
C PRO A 209 33.19 15.89 -6.97
N LEU A 210 33.25 16.43 -5.74
CA LEU A 210 34.15 15.95 -4.69
C LEU A 210 33.82 14.50 -4.28
N HIS A 211 32.53 14.17 -4.09
CA HIS A 211 32.12 12.79 -3.82
C HIS A 211 32.48 11.83 -4.96
N ALA A 212 32.30 12.27 -6.21
CA ALA A 212 32.62 11.47 -7.38
C ALA A 212 34.13 11.19 -7.48
N ALA A 213 34.97 12.21 -7.32
CA ALA A 213 36.43 12.06 -7.30
C ALA A 213 36.91 11.21 -6.11
N ALA A 214 36.27 11.33 -4.96
CA ALA A 214 36.63 10.55 -3.78
C ALA A 214 36.29 9.06 -3.92
N ALA A 215 35.13 8.74 -4.53
CA ALA A 215 34.73 7.37 -4.79
C ALA A 215 35.71 6.63 -5.73
N SER A 216 36.21 7.32 -6.76
CA SER A 216 37.13 6.75 -7.75
C SER A 216 38.62 6.88 -7.42
N GLY A 217 38.98 7.58 -6.33
CA GLY A 217 40.37 7.69 -5.88
C GLY A 217 41.20 8.79 -6.55
N GLN A 218 40.56 9.81 -7.13
CA GLN A 218 41.22 10.84 -7.94
C GLN A 218 41.79 11.98 -7.09
N ILE A 219 42.94 11.74 -6.46
CA ILE A 219 43.57 12.63 -5.47
C ILE A 219 43.79 14.04 -6.00
N GLU A 220 44.32 14.20 -7.21
CA GLU A 220 44.65 15.51 -7.76
C GLU A 220 43.40 16.36 -8.05
N VAL A 221 42.29 15.73 -8.42
CA VAL A 221 40.99 16.40 -8.54
C VAL A 221 40.46 16.79 -7.16
N VAL A 222 40.55 15.90 -6.17
CA VAL A 222 40.17 16.19 -4.78
C VAL A 222 40.92 17.41 -4.25
N LYS A 223 42.26 17.43 -4.35
CA LYS A 223 43.09 18.57 -3.92
C LYS A 223 42.68 19.88 -4.60
N TYR A 224 42.36 19.83 -5.90
CA TYR A 224 41.94 20.99 -6.65
C TYR A 224 40.57 21.51 -6.20
N LEU A 225 39.57 20.62 -6.05
CA LEU A 225 38.23 20.98 -5.59
C LEU A 225 38.26 21.55 -4.16
N LEU A 226 39.04 20.95 -3.25
CA LEU A 226 39.23 21.47 -1.90
C LEU A 226 39.88 22.86 -1.89
N ARG A 227 40.81 23.14 -2.81
CA ARG A 227 41.42 24.48 -2.95
C ARG A 227 40.41 25.53 -3.43
N LEU A 228 39.40 25.14 -4.20
CA LEU A 228 38.32 26.03 -4.64
C LEU A 228 37.30 26.33 -3.53
N GLY A 229 37.47 25.77 -2.33
CA GLY A 229 36.57 25.96 -1.21
C GLY A 229 35.41 24.96 -1.18
N SER A 230 35.55 23.77 -1.79
CA SER A 230 34.59 22.68 -1.56
C SER A 230 34.49 22.36 -0.08
N GLU A 231 33.26 22.37 0.44
CA GLU A 231 32.97 21.92 1.79
C GLU A 231 33.27 20.41 1.91
N ILE A 232 34.17 20.06 2.84
CA ILE A 232 34.76 18.72 2.97
C ILE A 232 33.73 17.70 3.46
N ASP A 233 32.90 18.13 4.41
CA ASP A 233 31.96 17.31 5.17
C ASP A 233 30.51 17.42 4.65
N GLU A 234 30.33 17.91 3.42
CA GLU A 234 29.02 18.03 2.80
C GLU A 234 28.37 16.66 2.62
N PRO A 235 27.16 16.45 3.16
CA PRO A 235 26.46 15.18 3.03
C PRO A 235 25.68 15.11 1.71
N ASN A 236 25.71 13.93 1.07
CA ASN A 236 24.77 13.60 0.01
C ASN A 236 23.37 13.24 0.57
N ALA A 237 22.43 12.82 -0.30
CA ALA A 237 21.07 12.47 0.11
C ALA A 237 20.98 11.28 1.09
N PHE A 238 22.06 10.52 1.30
CA PHE A 238 22.15 9.42 2.27
C PHE A 238 22.91 9.84 3.54
N GLY A 239 23.37 11.09 3.64
CA GLY A 239 24.23 11.56 4.71
C GLY A 239 25.69 11.14 4.58
N ASN A 240 26.11 10.56 3.45
CA ASN A 240 27.50 10.18 3.25
C ASN A 240 28.29 11.41 2.78
N THR A 241 29.49 11.59 3.34
CA THR A 241 30.47 12.58 2.90
C THR A 241 31.47 12.00 1.91
N ALA A 242 32.37 12.82 1.36
CA ALA A 242 33.45 12.36 0.50
C ALA A 242 34.35 11.31 1.20
N LEU A 243 34.58 11.46 2.51
CA LEU A 243 35.35 10.51 3.31
C LEU A 243 34.66 9.14 3.41
N HIS A 244 33.33 9.12 3.61
CA HIS A 244 32.55 7.89 3.59
C HIS A 244 32.72 7.11 2.28
N MET A 245 32.69 7.83 1.14
CA MET A 245 32.84 7.24 -0.19
C MET A 245 34.25 6.65 -0.37
N ALA A 246 35.29 7.39 -0.01
CA ALA A 246 36.68 6.93 -0.10
C ALA A 246 36.94 5.70 0.78
N CYS A 247 36.39 5.67 2.00
CA CYS A 247 36.54 4.54 2.92
C CYS A 247 35.78 3.29 2.43
N TYR A 248 34.61 3.46 1.84
CA TYR A 248 33.85 2.35 1.26
C TYR A 248 34.56 1.74 0.04
N THR A 249 35.09 2.57 -0.87
CA THR A 249 35.77 2.09 -2.08
C THR A 249 37.23 1.69 -1.82
N GLY A 250 37.79 2.02 -0.65
CA GLY A 250 39.15 1.65 -0.24
C GLY A 250 40.24 2.57 -0.75
N GLN A 251 39.92 3.85 -0.98
CA GLN A 251 40.83 4.87 -1.52
C GLN A 251 41.60 5.58 -0.41
N GLU A 252 42.62 4.91 0.13
CA GLU A 252 43.42 5.38 1.28
C GLU A 252 44.03 6.76 1.05
N ALA A 253 44.66 7.00 -0.09
CA ALA A 253 45.35 8.26 -0.35
C ALA A 253 44.39 9.47 -0.41
N VAL A 254 43.16 9.26 -0.90
CA VAL A 254 42.12 10.29 -0.82
C VAL A 254 41.63 10.47 0.61
N ALA A 255 41.38 9.38 1.34
CA ALA A 255 40.98 9.45 2.73
C ALA A 255 42.02 10.20 3.58
N ASN A 256 43.31 9.95 3.36
CA ASN A 256 44.41 10.66 4.01
C ASN A 256 44.39 12.16 3.72
N GLU A 257 44.25 12.57 2.46
CA GLU A 257 44.16 14.00 2.11
C GLU A 257 42.93 14.66 2.75
N LEU A 258 41.76 14.00 2.74
CA LEU A 258 40.55 14.53 3.36
C LEU A 258 40.72 14.71 4.88
N VAL A 259 41.28 13.71 5.57
CA VAL A 259 41.54 13.77 7.02
C VAL A 259 42.57 14.84 7.36
N ASN A 260 43.67 14.95 6.59
CA ASN A 260 44.69 16.00 6.78
C ASN A 260 44.12 17.42 6.56
N ARG A 261 43.06 17.56 5.76
CA ARG A 261 42.34 18.81 5.54
C ARG A 261 41.27 19.10 6.58
N GLY A 262 41.11 18.24 7.59
CA GLY A 262 40.19 18.41 8.70
C GLY A 262 38.82 17.75 8.52
N ALA A 263 38.68 16.75 7.64
CA ALA A 263 37.43 15.98 7.53
C ALA A 263 37.07 15.31 8.86
N ASN A 264 35.80 15.35 9.24
CA ASN A 264 35.34 14.70 10.46
C ASN A 264 35.31 13.17 10.31
N VAL A 265 36.31 12.49 10.88
CA VAL A 265 36.44 11.01 10.89
C VAL A 265 35.28 10.28 11.55
N ASN A 266 34.52 10.98 12.40
CA ASN A 266 33.45 10.43 13.23
C ASN A 266 32.05 10.87 12.77
N GLN A 267 31.91 11.55 11.63
CA GLN A 267 30.61 12.00 11.15
C GLN A 267 29.69 10.82 10.81
N PRO A 268 28.50 10.71 11.41
CA PRO A 268 27.56 9.65 11.08
C PRO A 268 26.70 10.03 9.87
N ASN A 269 26.44 9.07 8.99
CA ASN A 269 25.45 9.23 7.91
C ASN A 269 24.00 9.06 8.41
N GLN A 270 23.02 9.05 7.50
CA GLN A 270 21.61 8.91 7.89
C GLN A 270 21.27 7.55 8.53
N ARG A 271 22.09 6.51 8.36
CA ARG A 271 21.95 5.22 9.05
C ARG A 271 22.73 5.18 10.38
N GLY A 272 23.38 6.27 10.76
CA GLY A 272 24.29 6.31 11.91
C GLY A 272 25.65 5.67 11.64
N CYS A 273 25.95 5.26 10.41
CA CYS A 273 27.24 4.66 10.07
C CYS A 273 28.28 5.76 9.86
N THR A 274 29.44 5.58 10.48
CA THR A 274 30.62 6.45 10.30
C THR A 274 31.49 5.96 9.13
N PRO A 275 32.50 6.72 8.67
CA PRO A 275 33.46 6.24 7.68
C PRO A 275 34.13 4.93 8.10
N LEU A 276 34.37 4.73 9.40
CA LEU A 276 34.95 3.51 9.96
C LEU A 276 34.06 2.28 9.74
N HIS A 277 32.73 2.42 9.87
CA HIS A 277 31.78 1.34 9.57
C HIS A 277 31.87 0.92 8.10
N LEU A 278 31.99 1.87 7.18
CA LEU A 278 32.09 1.58 5.75
C LEU A 278 33.46 0.96 5.38
N ALA A 279 34.53 1.41 6.03
CA ALA A 279 35.85 0.79 5.89
C ALA A 279 35.84 -0.67 6.38
N ALA A 280 35.12 -0.97 7.46
CA ALA A 280 34.95 -2.33 7.99
C ALA A 280 34.27 -3.27 6.98
N VAL A 281 33.28 -2.78 6.23
CA VAL A 281 32.51 -3.52 5.20
C VAL A 281 33.29 -3.76 3.92
N SER A 282 34.04 -2.74 3.48
CA SER A 282 34.71 -2.66 2.18
C SER A 282 35.49 -3.93 1.79
N THR A 283 35.78 -4.20 0.53
CA THR A 283 36.75 -5.25 0.17
C THR A 283 38.18 -4.76 0.39
N ASN A 284 38.48 -3.52 0.01
CA ASN A 284 39.84 -2.97 -0.04
C ASN A 284 40.13 -1.92 1.06
N GLY A 285 39.14 -1.53 1.87
CA GLY A 285 39.29 -0.47 2.89
C GLY A 285 40.06 -0.84 4.16
N ALA A 286 40.98 -1.82 4.14
CA ALA A 286 41.77 -2.17 5.33
C ALA A 286 42.70 -1.03 5.76
N LEU A 287 43.43 -0.44 4.81
CA LEU A 287 44.32 0.70 5.07
C LEU A 287 43.53 1.96 5.46
N CYS A 288 42.37 2.20 4.84
CA CYS A 288 41.46 3.26 5.27
C CYS A 288 41.00 3.08 6.73
N LEU A 289 40.74 1.83 7.15
CA LEU A 289 40.36 1.53 8.53
C LEU A 289 41.49 1.87 9.50
N GLU A 290 42.72 1.43 9.22
CA GLU A 290 43.90 1.76 10.03
C GLU A 290 44.13 3.27 10.11
N LEU A 291 44.03 3.96 8.97
CA LEU A 291 44.17 5.41 8.90
C LEU A 291 43.15 6.13 9.79
N LEU A 292 41.88 5.73 9.73
CA LEU A 292 40.83 6.33 10.54
C LEU A 292 41.07 6.10 12.04
N VAL A 293 41.41 4.87 12.43
CA VAL A 293 41.70 4.52 13.83
C VAL A 293 42.87 5.33 14.37
N ASN A 294 43.96 5.45 13.59
CA ASN A 294 45.13 6.24 13.97
C ASN A 294 44.85 7.74 14.08
N ASN A 295 43.80 8.24 13.41
CA ASN A 295 43.35 9.64 13.47
C ASN A 295 42.17 9.86 14.44
N GLY A 296 41.98 8.97 15.42
CA GLY A 296 41.01 9.17 16.49
C GLY A 296 39.56 8.82 16.12
N ALA A 297 39.34 7.94 15.13
CA ALA A 297 38.02 7.39 14.89
C ALA A 297 37.57 6.52 16.08
N ASP A 298 36.34 6.72 16.54
CA ASP A 298 35.76 5.93 17.63
C ASP A 298 35.37 4.53 17.11
N VAL A 299 36.10 3.52 17.58
CA VAL A 299 35.91 2.10 17.21
C VAL A 299 34.63 1.49 17.75
N ASN A 300 33.99 2.11 18.74
CA ASN A 300 32.81 1.60 19.44
C ASN A 300 31.52 2.33 19.09
N MET A 301 31.58 3.39 18.26
CA MET A 301 30.38 4.08 17.80
C MET A 301 29.41 3.11 17.13
N GLN A 302 28.13 3.19 17.49
CA GLN A 302 27.10 2.33 16.95
C GLN A 302 26.24 3.04 15.91
N SER A 303 25.89 2.33 14.84
CA SER A 303 24.85 2.75 13.89
C SER A 303 23.47 2.83 14.56
N LYS A 304 22.47 3.35 13.83
CA LYS A 304 21.07 3.40 14.32
C LYS A 304 20.46 2.03 14.63
N GLU A 305 21.04 0.96 14.08
CA GLU A 305 20.66 -0.44 14.37
C GLU A 305 21.42 -1.02 15.58
N GLY A 306 22.23 -0.21 16.28
CA GLY A 306 23.10 -0.64 17.38
C GLY A 306 24.37 -1.38 16.92
N LYS A 307 24.59 -1.53 15.61
CA LYS A 307 25.73 -2.27 15.08
C LYS A 307 26.99 -1.41 15.13
N SER A 308 28.04 -1.92 15.77
CA SER A 308 29.39 -1.35 15.77
C SER A 308 30.18 -1.69 14.49
N PRO A 309 31.34 -1.08 14.22
CA PRO A 309 32.23 -1.47 13.12
C PRO A 309 32.62 -2.96 13.18
N LEU A 310 32.76 -3.53 14.37
CA LEU A 310 33.08 -4.95 14.55
C LEU A 310 31.92 -5.86 14.09
N HIS A 311 30.66 -5.47 14.35
CA HIS A 311 29.50 -6.15 13.78
C HIS A 311 29.52 -6.11 12.25
N MET A 312 29.85 -4.95 11.66
CA MET A 312 29.91 -4.80 10.21
C MET A 312 31.01 -5.68 9.58
N ALA A 313 32.19 -5.73 10.21
CA ALA A 313 33.26 -6.65 9.81
C ALA A 313 32.81 -8.12 9.93
N ALA A 314 32.02 -8.44 10.96
CA ALA A 314 31.47 -9.77 11.18
C ALA A 314 30.43 -10.20 10.15
N ILE A 315 29.60 -9.30 9.64
CA ILE A 315 28.65 -9.62 8.55
C ILE A 315 29.41 -10.12 7.31
N HIS A 316 30.55 -9.47 7.00
CA HIS A 316 31.31 -9.70 5.77
C HIS A 316 32.54 -10.60 5.95
N GLY A 317 32.77 -11.17 7.13
CA GLY A 317 33.88 -12.09 7.39
C GLY A 317 35.26 -11.43 7.29
N ARG A 318 35.36 -10.14 7.60
CA ARG A 318 36.60 -9.35 7.43
C ARG A 318 37.52 -9.54 8.62
N PHE A 319 38.18 -10.70 8.66
CA PHE A 319 39.08 -11.13 9.74
C PHE A 319 40.15 -10.07 10.11
N THR A 320 40.93 -9.57 9.14
CA THR A 320 42.02 -8.61 9.40
C THR A 320 41.50 -7.31 10.01
N ARG A 321 40.37 -6.81 9.51
CA ARG A 321 39.71 -5.60 10.05
C ARG A 321 39.18 -5.82 11.46
N SER A 322 38.62 -6.99 11.72
CA SER A 322 38.15 -7.35 13.05
C SER A 322 39.31 -7.37 14.05
N GLN A 323 40.46 -7.93 13.67
CA GLN A 323 41.68 -7.90 14.50
C GLN A 323 42.14 -6.48 14.78
N ILE A 324 42.22 -5.60 13.76
CA ILE A 324 42.63 -4.20 13.95
C ILE A 324 41.66 -3.49 14.89
N LEU A 325 40.35 -3.66 14.73
CA LEU A 325 39.34 -3.06 15.61
C LEU A 325 39.50 -3.55 17.07
N ILE A 326 39.68 -4.85 17.28
CA ILE A 326 39.86 -5.43 18.63
C ILE A 326 41.15 -4.91 19.28
N GLN A 327 42.26 -4.89 18.54
CA GLN A 327 43.56 -4.41 19.04
C GLN A 327 43.53 -2.92 19.43
N ASN A 328 42.65 -2.14 18.82
CA ASN A 328 42.48 -0.71 19.11
C ASN A 328 41.31 -0.42 20.07
N GLY A 329 40.91 -1.39 20.90
CA GLY A 329 39.93 -1.18 21.97
C GLY A 329 38.47 -1.38 21.56
N GLY A 330 38.22 -2.11 20.46
CA GLY A 330 36.87 -2.51 20.05
C GLY A 330 36.23 -3.47 21.05
N GLU A 331 35.03 -3.13 21.53
CA GLU A 331 34.25 -3.95 22.44
C GLU A 331 33.79 -5.24 21.76
N ILE A 332 34.31 -6.38 22.22
CA ILE A 332 34.08 -7.69 21.60
C ILE A 332 32.63 -8.16 21.78
N ASP A 333 32.05 -7.94 22.96
CA ASP A 333 30.69 -8.35 23.32
C ASP A 333 29.69 -7.18 23.27
N CYS A 334 29.98 -6.16 22.47
CA CYS A 334 29.00 -5.11 22.18
C CYS A 334 27.74 -5.74 21.58
N VAL A 335 26.57 -5.22 21.95
CA VAL A 335 25.29 -5.73 21.46
C VAL A 335 24.65 -4.77 20.48
N ASP A 336 24.08 -5.31 19.41
CA ASP A 336 23.19 -4.57 18.52
C ASP A 336 21.79 -4.38 19.14
N LYS A 337 20.90 -3.68 18.44
CA LYS A 337 19.52 -3.44 18.90
C LYS A 337 18.71 -4.74 19.12
N TYR A 338 19.14 -5.85 18.53
CA TYR A 338 18.50 -7.17 18.64
C TYR A 338 19.15 -8.03 19.73
N GLY A 339 20.14 -7.50 20.45
CA GLY A 339 20.90 -8.23 21.48
C GLY A 339 22.02 -9.10 20.93
N ASN A 340 22.26 -9.12 19.61
CA ASN A 340 23.31 -9.95 19.02
C ASN A 340 24.68 -9.32 19.24
N THR A 341 25.68 -10.14 19.54
CA THR A 341 27.10 -9.74 19.53
C THR A 341 27.73 -9.99 18.15
N PRO A 342 28.94 -9.45 17.88
CA PRO A 342 29.69 -9.80 16.67
C PRO A 342 29.89 -11.30 16.48
N LEU A 343 29.98 -12.07 17.57
CA LEU A 343 30.08 -13.54 17.53
C LEU A 343 28.78 -14.18 17.01
N HIS A 344 27.61 -13.69 17.43
CA HIS A 344 26.32 -14.13 16.89
C HIS A 344 26.22 -13.87 15.39
N VAL A 345 26.66 -12.69 14.95
CA VAL A 345 26.66 -12.31 13.54
C VAL A 345 27.63 -13.17 12.73
N ALA A 346 28.84 -13.42 13.25
CA ALA A 346 29.81 -14.31 12.59
C ALA A 346 29.27 -15.74 12.46
N ALA A 347 28.60 -16.26 13.49
CA ALA A 347 27.95 -17.57 13.48
C ALA A 347 26.78 -17.64 12.49
N LYS A 348 25.95 -16.59 12.42
CA LYS A 348 24.85 -16.46 11.44
C LYS A 348 25.33 -16.45 9.99
N HIS A 349 26.52 -15.92 9.72
CA HIS A 349 27.06 -15.79 8.36
C HIS A 349 28.12 -16.85 8.00
N GLY A 350 28.51 -17.72 8.94
CA GLY A 350 29.40 -18.85 8.69
C GLY A 350 30.90 -18.50 8.63
N HIS A 351 31.33 -17.46 9.35
CA HIS A 351 32.72 -16.98 9.29
C HIS A 351 33.61 -17.65 10.34
N GLU A 352 34.05 -18.89 10.08
CA GLU A 352 34.83 -19.74 10.99
C GLU A 352 36.11 -19.06 11.55
N LEU A 353 36.92 -18.46 10.67
CA LEU A 353 38.18 -17.81 11.07
C LEU A 353 37.93 -16.63 12.00
N LEU A 354 36.85 -15.88 11.76
CA LEU A 354 36.48 -14.76 12.61
C LEU A 354 35.95 -15.23 13.96
N ILE A 355 35.14 -16.29 13.99
CA ILE A 355 34.67 -16.92 15.23
C ILE A 355 35.87 -17.31 16.10
N SER A 356 36.87 -18.00 15.51
CA SER A 356 38.10 -18.38 16.21
C SER A 356 38.85 -17.16 16.78
N THR A 357 38.85 -16.04 16.05
CA THR A 357 39.49 -14.80 16.49
C THR A 357 38.74 -14.15 17.65
N LEU A 358 37.43 -14.01 17.54
CA LEU A 358 36.61 -13.43 18.60
C LEU A 358 36.76 -14.23 19.89
N MET A 359 36.76 -15.56 19.78
CA MET A 359 36.89 -16.46 20.93
C MET A 359 38.29 -16.42 21.55
N THR A 360 39.36 -16.39 20.74
CA THR A 360 40.73 -16.24 21.26
C THR A 360 40.96 -14.89 21.95
N ASN A 361 40.18 -13.85 21.59
CA ASN A 361 40.21 -12.56 22.24
C ASN A 361 39.18 -12.43 23.40
N GLY A 362 38.51 -13.52 23.80
CA GLY A 362 37.66 -13.55 25.00
C GLY A 362 36.17 -13.27 24.79
N ALA A 363 35.64 -13.44 23.56
CA ALA A 363 34.20 -13.33 23.31
C ALA A 363 33.38 -14.34 24.11
N ASP A 364 32.27 -13.90 24.70
CA ASP A 364 31.36 -14.76 25.44
C ASP A 364 30.51 -15.63 24.50
N THR A 365 30.76 -16.95 24.53
CA THR A 365 30.05 -17.95 23.72
C THR A 365 28.68 -18.33 24.29
N ALA A 366 28.41 -18.02 25.57
CA ALA A 366 27.17 -18.32 26.28
C ALA A 366 26.19 -17.14 26.28
N ARG A 367 26.57 -16.01 25.70
CA ARG A 367 25.73 -14.82 25.69
C ARG A 367 24.46 -15.05 24.87
N GLN A 368 23.33 -14.64 25.42
CA GLN A 368 22.03 -14.74 24.76
C GLN A 368 21.78 -13.51 23.88
N GLY A 369 21.57 -13.77 22.58
CA GLY A 369 21.18 -12.76 21.60
C GLY A 369 19.68 -12.74 21.32
N ILE A 370 19.33 -12.60 20.05
CA ILE A 370 17.92 -12.55 19.62
C ILE A 370 17.15 -13.81 20.06
N ASN A 371 15.99 -13.62 20.68
CA ASN A 371 15.13 -14.69 21.23
C ASN A 371 15.85 -15.63 22.22
N GLY A 372 16.87 -15.15 22.92
CA GLY A 372 17.63 -15.97 23.87
C GLY A 372 18.56 -16.99 23.20
N MET A 373 18.78 -16.89 21.89
CA MET A 373 19.64 -17.82 21.16
C MET A 373 21.11 -17.48 21.36
N PHE A 374 21.92 -18.50 21.64
CA PHE A 374 23.38 -18.42 21.61
C PHE A 374 23.93 -18.37 20.18
N PRO A 375 25.22 -18.00 19.98
CA PRO A 375 25.88 -18.10 18.68
C PRO A 375 25.80 -19.51 18.08
N LEU A 376 25.89 -20.56 18.90
CA LEU A 376 25.78 -21.95 18.44
C LEU A 376 24.41 -22.25 17.80
N HIS A 377 23.32 -21.79 18.42
CA HIS A 377 21.96 -21.95 17.87
C HIS A 377 21.88 -21.37 16.45
N LEU A 378 22.49 -20.20 16.22
CA LEU A 378 22.51 -19.56 14.91
C LEU A 378 23.39 -20.33 13.91
N ALA A 379 24.62 -20.70 14.27
CA ALA A 379 25.51 -21.46 13.39
C ALA A 379 24.84 -22.74 12.87
N VAL A 380 24.16 -23.45 13.78
CA VAL A 380 23.48 -24.71 13.51
C VAL A 380 22.20 -24.51 12.69
N LEU A 381 21.38 -23.49 13.02
CA LEU A 381 20.16 -23.17 12.27
C LEU A 381 20.44 -22.83 10.80
N TYR A 382 21.57 -22.15 10.54
CA TYR A 382 21.99 -21.81 9.18
C TYR A 382 22.84 -22.91 8.51
N GLY A 383 23.20 -23.96 9.25
CA GLY A 383 23.85 -25.15 8.72
C GLY A 383 25.36 -25.01 8.49
N PHE A 384 26.07 -24.23 9.30
CA PHE A 384 27.52 -24.09 9.22
C PHE A 384 28.22 -25.09 10.17
N SER A 385 28.56 -26.28 9.66
CA SER A 385 29.13 -27.38 10.45
C SER A 385 30.53 -27.06 11.01
N ASP A 386 31.37 -26.36 10.26
CA ASP A 386 32.69 -25.93 10.75
C ASP A 386 32.58 -24.92 11.90
N CYS A 387 31.64 -23.96 11.80
CA CYS A 387 31.36 -23.01 12.87
C CYS A 387 30.80 -23.71 14.11
N CYS A 388 29.89 -24.67 13.91
CA CYS A 388 29.37 -25.54 14.98
C CYS A 388 30.52 -26.28 15.69
N ARG A 389 31.42 -26.92 14.92
CA ARG A 389 32.58 -27.62 15.46
C ARG A 389 33.47 -26.70 16.29
N LYS A 390 33.81 -25.50 15.79
CA LYS A 390 34.66 -24.55 16.52
C LYS A 390 34.02 -24.07 17.82
N LEU A 391 32.73 -23.75 17.79
CA LEU A 391 32.00 -23.33 18.98
C LEU A 391 31.93 -24.45 20.02
N LEU A 392 31.73 -25.70 19.61
CA LEU A 392 31.74 -26.87 20.50
C LEU A 392 33.14 -27.20 21.05
N SER A 393 34.19 -27.13 20.24
CA SER A 393 35.57 -27.41 20.68
C SER A 393 36.12 -26.42 21.71
N SER A 394 35.47 -25.27 21.89
CA SER A 394 36.04 -24.18 22.66
C SER A 394 35.99 -24.29 24.18
N GLY A 395 35.12 -25.12 24.75
CA GLY A 395 35.26 -25.42 26.18
C GLY A 395 36.21 -26.57 26.50
N GLN A 396 36.81 -27.23 25.49
CA GLN A 396 37.91 -28.17 25.72
C GLN A 396 39.15 -27.45 26.26
N LEU A 397 39.34 -26.16 25.91
CA LEU A 397 40.53 -25.39 26.31
C LEU A 397 40.49 -24.92 27.79
N TYR A 398 39.32 -24.80 28.42
CA TYR A 398 39.21 -24.43 29.85
C TYR A 398 39.21 -25.64 30.81
N SER A 399 39.05 -26.87 30.28
CA SER A 399 39.01 -28.10 31.07
C SER A 399 40.36 -28.48 31.70
N ILE A 400 41.48 -27.97 31.17
CA ILE A 400 42.84 -28.35 31.64
C ILE A 400 43.17 -27.74 33.03
N VAL A 401 42.38 -26.79 33.55
CA VAL A 401 42.66 -26.11 34.84
C VAL A 401 41.83 -26.65 36.02
N SER A 402 40.83 -27.51 35.82
CA SER A 402 39.98 -28.01 36.92
C SER A 402 39.92 -29.54 37.00
N SER A 403 41.05 -30.14 37.39
CA SER A 403 41.16 -31.60 37.64
C SER A 403 40.93 -32.00 39.11
N LEU A 404 40.25 -31.16 39.92
CA LEU A 404 40.08 -31.38 41.37
C LEU A 404 38.63 -31.55 41.87
N SER A 405 37.63 -31.64 40.99
CA SER A 405 36.24 -31.92 41.40
C SER A 405 35.61 -32.99 40.50
N ASN A 406 35.19 -34.10 41.11
CA ASN A 406 34.43 -35.20 40.48
C ASN A 406 32.99 -34.77 40.16
N GLU A 407 32.82 -33.78 39.30
CA GLU A 407 31.57 -33.52 38.58
C GLU A 407 31.89 -33.47 37.10
N HIS A 408 31.06 -34.09 36.26
CA HIS A 408 31.19 -34.08 34.81
C HIS A 408 30.96 -32.66 34.28
N VAL A 409 31.97 -31.79 34.38
CA VAL A 409 31.93 -30.43 33.84
C VAL A 409 32.10 -30.53 32.33
N LEU A 410 30.99 -30.34 31.62
CA LEU A 410 30.93 -30.38 30.16
C LEU A 410 31.83 -29.33 29.52
N SER A 411 32.37 -29.74 28.39
CA SER A 411 33.52 -29.17 27.71
C SER A 411 33.19 -28.03 26.74
N ALA A 412 32.21 -27.18 27.07
CA ALA A 412 31.83 -25.94 26.40
C ALA A 412 31.43 -24.97 27.53
N GLY A 413 31.78 -23.69 27.48
CA GLY A 413 31.42 -22.72 28.55
C GLY A 413 29.90 -22.47 28.74
N PHE A 414 29.04 -23.34 28.19
CA PHE A 414 27.59 -23.33 28.24
C PHE A 414 27.07 -24.77 28.11
N ASP A 415 25.89 -25.05 28.67
CA ASP A 415 25.18 -26.31 28.46
C ASP A 415 24.51 -26.32 27.08
N ILE A 416 24.82 -27.35 26.27
CA ILE A 416 24.28 -27.55 24.91
C ILE A 416 22.74 -27.66 24.92
N ASN A 417 22.19 -28.13 26.04
CA ASN A 417 20.75 -28.33 26.22
C ASN A 417 20.02 -27.09 26.70
N THR A 418 20.70 -25.96 26.89
CA THR A 418 20.04 -24.71 27.29
C THR A 418 19.05 -24.30 26.20
N PRO A 419 17.76 -24.12 26.54
CA PRO A 419 16.75 -23.71 25.59
C PRO A 419 16.80 -22.20 25.30
N ASP A 420 16.36 -21.82 24.11
CA ASP A 420 16.06 -20.43 23.76
C ASP A 420 14.75 -19.95 24.42
N SER A 421 14.33 -18.71 24.12
CA SER A 421 13.09 -18.13 24.67
C SER A 421 11.81 -18.89 24.30
N LEU A 422 11.86 -19.78 23.30
CA LEU A 422 10.73 -20.61 22.87
C LEU A 422 10.83 -22.06 23.39
N GLY A 423 11.80 -22.35 24.26
CA GLY A 423 12.04 -23.69 24.78
C GLY A 423 12.86 -24.59 23.84
N ARG A 424 13.42 -24.04 22.75
CA ARG A 424 14.09 -24.84 21.71
C ARG A 424 15.58 -24.95 22.03
N THR A 425 16.10 -26.18 21.99
CA THR A 425 17.53 -26.45 22.13
C THR A 425 18.28 -26.28 20.81
N CYS A 426 19.62 -26.34 20.85
CA CYS A 426 20.45 -26.38 19.64
C CYS A 426 20.06 -27.52 18.68
N LEU A 427 19.56 -28.65 19.21
CA LEU A 427 19.11 -29.79 18.41
C LEU A 427 17.84 -29.48 17.61
N HIS A 428 16.90 -28.72 18.19
CA HIS A 428 15.72 -28.23 17.46
C HIS A 428 16.14 -27.30 16.32
N ALA A 429 17.10 -26.41 16.58
CA ALA A 429 17.65 -25.52 15.57
C ALA A 429 18.33 -26.32 14.43
N ALA A 430 19.07 -27.39 14.75
CA ALA A 430 19.71 -28.27 13.77
C ALA A 430 18.68 -28.98 12.88
N ALA A 431 17.67 -29.58 13.52
CA ALA A 431 16.59 -30.27 12.85
C ALA A 431 15.81 -29.32 11.93
N SER A 432 15.58 -28.08 12.38
CA SER A 432 14.96 -27.04 11.56
C SER A 432 15.86 -26.53 10.43
N GLY A 433 17.19 -26.51 10.62
CA GLY A 433 18.15 -26.09 9.61
C GLY A 433 18.41 -27.14 8.52
N GLY A 434 18.20 -28.41 8.84
CA GLY A 434 18.34 -29.54 7.90
C GLY A 434 19.78 -29.97 7.64
N ASN A 435 20.76 -29.52 8.43
CA ASN A 435 22.15 -29.97 8.30
C ASN A 435 22.44 -31.14 9.25
N VAL A 436 22.65 -32.32 8.66
CA VAL A 436 22.87 -33.59 9.35
C VAL A 436 24.23 -33.64 10.05
N GLU A 437 25.26 -33.01 9.48
CA GLU A 437 26.57 -32.96 10.11
C GLU A 437 26.50 -32.17 11.42
N CYS A 438 25.80 -31.03 11.42
CA CYS A 438 25.57 -30.24 12.63
C CYS A 438 24.79 -31.06 13.67
N LEU A 439 23.76 -31.77 13.22
CA LEU A 439 22.94 -32.64 14.07
C LEU A 439 23.77 -33.78 14.70
N ASN A 440 24.56 -34.50 13.90
CA ASN A 440 25.43 -35.58 14.36
C ASN A 440 26.52 -35.07 15.31
N LEU A 441 27.06 -33.88 15.06
CA LEU A 441 28.02 -33.24 15.98
C LEU A 441 27.38 -32.92 17.33
N LEU A 442 26.13 -32.44 17.35
CA LEU A 442 25.40 -32.17 18.60
C LEU A 442 25.06 -33.47 19.35
N LEU A 443 24.60 -34.50 18.64
CA LEU A 443 24.28 -35.80 19.23
C LEU A 443 25.53 -36.46 19.83
N SER A 444 26.66 -36.44 19.10
CA SER A 444 27.93 -36.95 19.63
C SER A 444 28.50 -36.12 20.79
N SER A 445 28.07 -34.87 20.93
CA SER A 445 28.46 -33.97 22.03
C SER A 445 27.50 -34.04 23.24
N GLY A 446 26.51 -34.94 23.24
CA GLY A 446 25.60 -35.18 24.37
C GLY A 446 24.34 -34.32 24.39
N ALA A 447 23.85 -33.87 23.22
CA ALA A 447 22.54 -33.19 23.13
C ALA A 447 21.38 -34.15 23.42
N ASP A 448 20.44 -33.73 24.26
CA ASP A 448 19.27 -34.51 24.66
C ASP A 448 18.14 -34.40 23.61
N LEU A 449 17.61 -35.56 23.22
CA LEU A 449 16.56 -35.74 22.23
C LEU A 449 15.16 -35.50 22.81
N ASN A 450 15.00 -35.69 24.12
CA ASN A 450 13.69 -35.70 24.78
C ASN A 450 13.19 -34.31 25.21
N ASN A 451 14.05 -33.29 25.06
CA ASN A 451 13.67 -31.92 25.36
C ASN A 451 12.59 -31.43 24.39
N LYS A 452 11.57 -30.77 24.93
CA LYS A 452 10.42 -30.28 24.17
C LYS A 452 10.38 -28.76 24.23
N ASP A 453 9.96 -28.16 23.11
CA ASP A 453 9.71 -26.73 23.07
C ASP A 453 8.47 -26.33 23.90
N THR A 454 8.20 -25.03 23.97
CA THR A 454 7.01 -24.49 24.65
C THR A 454 5.67 -25.02 24.13
N LEU A 455 5.63 -25.60 22.93
CA LEU A 455 4.46 -26.21 22.29
C LEU A 455 4.46 -27.74 22.40
N GLY A 456 5.39 -28.33 23.15
CA GLY A 456 5.51 -29.78 23.34
C GLY A 456 6.12 -30.51 22.16
N ARG A 457 6.76 -29.81 21.21
CA ARG A 457 7.37 -30.42 20.02
C ARG A 457 8.81 -30.85 20.32
N ALA A 458 9.11 -32.11 20.00
CA ALA A 458 10.46 -32.66 19.97
C ALA A 458 11.23 -32.23 18.69
N PRO A 459 12.56 -32.37 18.65
CA PRO A 459 13.39 -32.08 17.47
C PRO A 459 12.93 -32.82 16.20
N LEU A 460 12.38 -34.03 16.34
CA LEU A 460 11.85 -34.82 15.22
C LEU A 460 10.70 -34.11 14.48
N HIS A 461 9.85 -33.38 15.20
CA HIS A 461 8.78 -32.59 14.57
C HIS A 461 9.34 -31.51 13.65
N TYR A 462 10.47 -30.90 14.02
CA TYR A 462 11.12 -29.87 13.21
C TYR A 462 11.80 -30.47 11.98
N ALA A 463 12.47 -31.62 12.13
CA ALA A 463 13.06 -32.35 11.00
C ALA A 463 11.97 -32.77 9.99
N ALA A 464 10.86 -33.31 10.50
CA ALA A 464 9.69 -33.70 9.70
C ALA A 464 9.03 -32.49 9.02
N ALA A 465 8.85 -31.36 9.72
CA ALA A 465 8.29 -30.15 9.14
C ALA A 465 9.20 -29.53 8.05
N ASN A 466 10.52 -29.64 8.20
CA ASN A 466 11.48 -29.20 7.19
C ASN A 466 11.55 -30.17 6.00
N GLY A 467 11.13 -31.43 6.18
CA GLY A 467 11.20 -32.50 5.17
C GLY A 467 12.63 -33.04 4.98
N SER A 468 13.51 -32.91 5.98
CA SER A 468 14.89 -33.38 5.88
C SER A 468 14.99 -34.86 6.21
N TYR A 469 14.91 -35.71 5.18
CA TYR A 469 15.04 -37.16 5.31
C TYR A 469 16.24 -37.58 6.16
N GLN A 470 17.43 -37.05 5.86
CA GLN A 470 18.65 -37.45 6.54
C GLN A 470 18.67 -37.04 8.03
N CYS A 471 18.09 -35.88 8.38
CA CYS A 471 17.98 -35.48 9.79
C CYS A 471 16.97 -36.36 10.54
N THR A 472 15.87 -36.73 9.89
CA THR A 472 14.88 -37.67 10.42
C THR A 472 15.51 -39.04 10.69
N VAL A 473 16.27 -39.58 9.73
CA VAL A 473 17.01 -40.84 9.89
C VAL A 473 17.96 -40.78 11.08
N ALA A 474 18.75 -39.70 11.19
CA ALA A 474 19.69 -39.54 12.29
C ALA A 474 19.00 -39.46 13.66
N LEU A 475 17.89 -38.72 13.78
CA LEU A 475 17.12 -38.61 15.02
C LEU A 475 16.45 -39.93 15.42
N VAL A 476 15.80 -40.62 14.48
CA VAL A 476 15.15 -41.91 14.74
C VAL A 476 16.18 -42.97 15.09
N SER A 477 17.32 -43.00 14.39
CA SER A 477 18.44 -43.91 14.70
C SER A 477 19.06 -43.63 16.07
N ALA A 478 19.00 -42.37 16.54
CA ALA A 478 19.45 -41.98 17.87
C ALA A 478 18.43 -42.30 18.98
N GLY A 479 17.24 -42.82 18.63
CA GLY A 479 16.21 -43.25 19.57
C GLY A 479 15.05 -42.27 19.79
N ALA A 480 14.83 -41.30 18.89
CA ALA A 480 13.67 -40.41 18.98
C ALA A 480 12.35 -41.17 18.78
N GLU A 481 11.36 -40.91 19.63
CA GLU A 481 10.03 -41.52 19.52
C GLU A 481 9.26 -40.98 18.29
N VAL A 482 8.85 -41.89 17.41
CA VAL A 482 8.24 -41.55 16.10
C VAL A 482 6.81 -41.02 16.22
N ASN A 483 6.06 -41.46 17.23
CA ASN A 483 4.65 -41.13 17.46
C ASN A 483 4.43 -40.11 18.59
N GLU A 484 5.46 -39.37 19.00
CA GLU A 484 5.26 -38.31 20.00
C GLU A 484 4.24 -37.29 19.54
N LEU A 485 3.44 -36.78 20.48
CA LEU A 485 2.42 -35.78 20.20
C LEU A 485 2.81 -34.43 20.79
N ASP A 486 2.62 -33.37 20.00
CA ASP A 486 2.69 -32.00 20.50
C ASP A 486 1.43 -31.62 21.31
N GLN A 487 1.39 -30.40 21.85
CA GLN A 487 0.22 -29.91 22.61
C GLN A 487 -1.09 -29.88 21.81
N LYS A 488 -1.03 -29.85 20.48
CA LYS A 488 -2.20 -29.90 19.59
C LYS A 488 -2.60 -31.33 19.25
N GLY A 489 -1.83 -32.33 19.67
CA GLY A 489 -2.02 -33.73 19.31
C GLY A 489 -1.46 -34.08 17.92
N CYS A 490 -0.58 -33.25 17.35
CA CYS A 490 0.05 -33.53 16.06
C CYS A 490 1.33 -34.35 16.27
N SER A 491 1.46 -35.46 15.55
CA SER A 491 2.69 -36.25 15.47
C SER A 491 3.66 -35.73 14.40
N PRO A 492 4.94 -36.14 14.40
CA PRO A 492 5.89 -35.81 13.33
C PRO A 492 5.35 -36.15 11.93
N LEU A 493 4.58 -37.24 11.80
CA LEU A 493 3.94 -37.63 10.55
C LEU A 493 2.96 -36.57 10.01
N HIS A 494 2.23 -35.87 10.88
CA HIS A 494 1.35 -34.76 10.46
C HIS A 494 2.15 -33.62 9.84
N TYR A 495 3.30 -33.30 10.44
CA TYR A 495 4.19 -32.25 9.94
C TYR A 495 4.90 -32.68 8.64
N ALA A 496 5.33 -33.94 8.52
CA ALA A 496 5.87 -34.50 7.29
C ALA A 496 4.83 -34.49 6.16
N ALA A 497 3.58 -34.85 6.45
CA ALA A 497 2.48 -34.84 5.49
C ALA A 497 2.19 -33.42 4.96
N ALA A 498 2.27 -32.42 5.85
CA ALA A 498 2.15 -31.00 5.51
C ALA A 498 3.39 -30.40 4.84
N SER A 499 4.53 -31.10 4.87
CA SER A 499 5.80 -30.54 4.43
C SER A 499 5.78 -30.34 2.91
N GLN A 500 5.92 -29.08 2.48
CA GLN A 500 6.32 -28.73 1.11
C GLN A 500 7.77 -28.22 1.08
N THR A 501 8.49 -28.50 2.17
CA THR A 501 9.76 -27.93 2.61
C THR A 501 9.68 -26.40 2.69
N PHE A 502 9.47 -25.87 3.90
CA PHE A 502 9.49 -24.46 4.30
C PHE A 502 9.92 -23.49 3.17
N ARG A 503 8.96 -22.77 2.53
CA ARG A 503 9.26 -21.69 1.56
C ARG A 503 10.22 -20.69 2.23
N ARG A 504 11.53 -20.85 2.05
CA ARG A 504 12.53 -19.82 2.37
C ARG A 504 12.26 -18.66 1.42
N VAL A 505 11.40 -17.74 1.85
CA VAL A 505 11.38 -16.36 1.37
C VAL A 505 12.66 -15.72 1.90
N ASP A 506 13.80 -16.05 1.28
CA ASP A 506 15.05 -15.30 1.24
C ASP A 506 16.10 -16.13 0.52
N ARG A 507 16.18 -15.96 -0.81
CA ARG A 507 17.45 -15.70 -1.53
C ARG A 507 17.20 -15.56 -3.02
N HIS A 508 17.51 -14.37 -3.52
CA HIS A 508 18.12 -14.23 -4.83
C HIS A 508 19.35 -15.15 -4.89
N TYR A 509 19.55 -15.78 -6.04
CA TYR A 509 20.58 -16.76 -6.44
C TYR A 509 20.11 -18.23 -6.47
N SER A 510 20.08 -18.72 -7.72
CA SER A 510 19.89 -20.09 -8.23
C SER A 510 18.46 -20.58 -8.44
N VAL A 511 18.10 -20.51 -9.73
CA VAL A 511 16.91 -21.04 -10.41
C VAL A 511 17.10 -22.55 -10.64
N GLY A 512 16.03 -23.34 -10.45
CA GLY A 512 15.69 -24.40 -11.41
C GLY A 512 15.81 -25.88 -10.99
N HIS A 513 16.75 -26.28 -10.12
CA HIS A 513 17.01 -27.73 -9.90
C HIS A 513 16.82 -28.25 -8.46
N HIS A 514 16.86 -27.41 -7.43
CA HIS A 514 16.77 -27.88 -6.03
C HIS A 514 15.33 -28.13 -5.51
N SER A 515 14.28 -27.78 -6.24
CA SER A 515 12.89 -28.00 -5.77
C SER A 515 12.46 -29.45 -5.95
N GLU A 516 12.89 -30.13 -7.01
CA GLU A 516 12.56 -31.53 -7.24
C GLU A 516 13.29 -32.47 -6.28
N GLU A 517 14.56 -32.21 -5.99
CA GLU A 517 15.34 -33.00 -5.02
C GLU A 517 14.75 -32.91 -3.61
N ARG A 518 14.35 -31.70 -3.17
CA ARG A 518 13.73 -31.51 -1.84
C ARG A 518 12.33 -32.10 -1.72
N ALA A 519 11.54 -32.09 -2.79
CA ALA A 519 10.25 -32.77 -2.81
C ALA A 519 10.42 -34.29 -2.67
N LYS A 520 11.45 -34.86 -3.33
CA LYS A 520 11.84 -36.27 -3.16
C LYS A 520 12.30 -36.57 -1.73
N GLU A 521 13.11 -35.69 -1.14
CA GLU A 521 13.55 -35.83 0.26
C GLU A 521 12.37 -35.80 1.25
N ALA A 522 11.38 -34.93 1.05
CA ALA A 522 10.19 -34.88 1.88
C ALA A 522 9.34 -36.16 1.77
N PHE A 523 9.22 -36.73 0.57
CA PHE A 523 8.58 -38.02 0.35
C PHE A 523 9.30 -39.14 1.08
N PHE A 524 10.63 -39.28 0.90
CA PHE A 524 11.43 -40.28 1.60
C PHE A 524 11.40 -40.09 3.12
N CYS A 525 11.29 -38.85 3.60
CA CYS A 525 11.11 -38.56 5.02
C CYS A 525 9.81 -39.15 5.57
N LEU A 526 8.71 -39.02 4.82
CA LEU A 526 7.41 -39.54 5.21
C LEU A 526 7.36 -41.07 5.12
N GLU A 527 7.88 -41.64 4.04
CA GLU A 527 8.03 -43.09 3.84
C GLU A 527 8.83 -43.73 4.99
N TYR A 528 9.98 -43.14 5.33
CA TYR A 528 10.82 -43.65 6.39
C TYR A 528 10.16 -43.58 7.78
N LEU A 529 9.37 -42.54 8.07
CA LEU A 529 8.61 -42.49 9.32
C LEU A 529 7.59 -43.64 9.38
N LEU A 530 6.89 -43.92 8.28
CA LEU A 530 5.91 -45.01 8.20
C LEU A 530 6.57 -46.39 8.35
N ASP A 531 7.72 -46.61 7.69
CA ASP A 531 8.51 -47.84 7.82
C ASP A 531 8.99 -48.10 9.25
N ASN A 532 9.22 -47.05 10.04
CA ASN A 532 9.65 -47.12 11.44
C ASN A 532 8.49 -47.04 12.43
N GLY A 533 7.26 -47.35 12.00
CA GLY A 533 6.10 -47.52 12.88
C GLY A 533 5.33 -46.24 13.20
N ALA A 534 5.40 -45.20 12.35
CA ALA A 534 4.50 -44.05 12.47
C ALA A 534 3.04 -44.46 12.20
N ASP A 535 2.12 -44.02 13.06
CA ASP A 535 0.69 -44.34 12.92
C ASP A 535 -0.06 -43.24 12.13
N PRO A 536 -0.56 -43.52 10.91
CA PRO A 536 -1.32 -42.57 10.10
C PRO A 536 -2.75 -42.32 10.62
N ALA A 537 -3.26 -43.17 11.52
CA ALA A 537 -4.59 -43.05 12.10
C ALA A 537 -4.63 -42.07 13.29
N LEU A 538 -3.47 -41.64 13.80
CA LEU A 538 -3.40 -40.64 14.87
C LEU A 538 -4.09 -39.34 14.45
N ARG A 539 -4.79 -38.73 15.42
CA ARG A 539 -5.56 -37.51 15.21
C ARG A 539 -5.15 -36.45 16.19
N ASN A 540 -5.11 -35.22 15.70
CA ASN A 540 -4.96 -34.06 16.56
C ASN A 540 -6.25 -33.76 17.35
N THR A 541 -6.16 -32.76 18.22
CA THR A 541 -7.28 -32.26 19.04
C THR A 541 -8.52 -31.82 18.25
N LYS A 542 -8.39 -31.54 16.94
CA LYS A 542 -9.50 -31.19 16.03
C LYS A 542 -10.05 -32.39 15.25
N GLY A 543 -9.49 -33.58 15.44
CA GLY A 543 -9.86 -34.80 14.73
C GLY A 543 -9.17 -35.00 13.38
N TYR A 544 -8.23 -34.14 12.99
CA TYR A 544 -7.51 -34.23 11.71
C TYR A 544 -6.36 -35.23 11.79
N SER A 545 -6.26 -36.10 10.77
CA SER A 545 -5.16 -37.05 10.55
C SER A 545 -4.11 -36.50 9.57
N ALA A 546 -3.01 -37.24 9.38
CA ALA A 546 -1.97 -36.90 8.39
C ALA A 546 -2.51 -36.68 6.97
N VAL A 547 -3.53 -37.44 6.55
CA VAL A 547 -4.21 -37.30 5.24
C VAL A 547 -4.83 -35.90 5.07
N HIS A 548 -5.42 -35.35 6.15
CA HIS A 548 -6.01 -34.01 6.11
C HIS A 548 -4.95 -32.93 5.90
N TYR A 549 -3.78 -33.10 6.51
CA TYR A 549 -2.63 -32.19 6.34
C TYR A 549 -2.04 -32.31 4.93
N ALA A 550 -1.86 -33.52 4.40
CA ALA A 550 -1.42 -33.73 3.03
C ALA A 550 -2.37 -33.10 2.00
N ALA A 551 -3.68 -33.27 2.20
CA ALA A 551 -4.72 -32.67 1.35
C ALA A 551 -4.77 -31.14 1.46
N ALA A 552 -4.61 -30.60 2.67
CA ALA A 552 -4.60 -29.16 2.90
C ALA A 552 -3.40 -28.46 2.24
N HIS A 553 -2.26 -29.15 2.10
CA HIS A 553 -1.08 -28.61 1.45
C HIS A 553 -0.97 -29.00 -0.03
N GLY A 554 -1.64 -30.07 -0.49
CA GLY A 554 -1.66 -30.47 -1.89
C GLY A 554 -0.51 -31.40 -2.30
N ASN A 555 0.03 -32.18 -1.36
CA ASN A 555 1.14 -33.09 -1.62
C ASN A 555 0.64 -34.41 -2.22
N LYS A 556 0.62 -34.51 -3.56
CA LYS A 556 0.09 -35.68 -4.28
C LYS A 556 0.74 -37.01 -3.85
N GLN A 557 2.07 -37.11 -3.90
CA GLN A 557 2.79 -38.35 -3.62
C GLN A 557 2.65 -38.80 -2.17
N ASN A 558 2.74 -37.86 -1.22
CA ASN A 558 2.52 -38.16 0.20
C ASN A 558 1.07 -38.60 0.45
N LEU A 559 0.11 -38.03 -0.27
CA LEU A 559 -1.29 -38.38 -0.17
C LEU A 559 -1.54 -39.78 -0.72
N GLU A 560 -1.00 -40.14 -1.88
CA GLU A 560 -1.08 -41.49 -2.45
C GLU A 560 -0.53 -42.54 -1.47
N LEU A 561 0.69 -42.33 -0.96
CA LEU A 561 1.31 -43.24 0.01
C LEU A 561 0.51 -43.37 1.32
N LEU A 562 0.02 -42.25 1.86
CA LEU A 562 -0.81 -42.28 3.06
C LEU A 562 -2.13 -43.00 2.80
N LEU A 563 -2.76 -42.83 1.65
CA LEU A 563 -4.01 -43.51 1.30
C LEU A 563 -3.80 -45.02 1.15
N GLU A 564 -2.73 -45.45 0.49
CA GLU A 564 -2.37 -46.88 0.36
C GLU A 564 -2.26 -47.55 1.74
N MET A 565 -1.61 -46.89 2.70
CA MET A 565 -1.44 -47.43 4.06
C MET A 565 -2.68 -47.26 4.95
N SER A 566 -3.53 -46.27 4.67
CA SER A 566 -4.69 -45.89 5.50
C SER A 566 -6.02 -46.45 4.99
N PHE A 567 -6.03 -47.25 3.92
CA PHE A 567 -7.24 -47.75 3.23
C PHE A 567 -8.24 -48.45 4.16
N ASN A 568 -7.76 -49.06 5.25
CA ASN A 568 -8.62 -49.72 6.24
C ASN A 568 -9.23 -48.78 7.29
N CYS A 569 -8.76 -47.54 7.39
CA CYS A 569 -9.17 -46.60 8.44
C CYS A 569 -10.23 -45.60 7.99
N LEU A 570 -10.30 -45.23 6.70
CA LEU A 570 -11.13 -44.13 6.17
C LEU A 570 -12.65 -44.35 6.31
N GLY A 571 -13.12 -45.61 6.34
CA GLY A 571 -14.54 -45.95 6.42
C GLY A 571 -15.24 -45.51 7.72
N ASP A 572 -14.52 -45.43 8.83
CA ASP A 572 -15.07 -45.02 10.15
C ASP A 572 -14.87 -43.50 10.43
N VAL A 573 -14.11 -42.79 9.58
CA VAL A 573 -13.55 -41.44 9.84
C VAL A 573 -14.54 -40.30 9.60
N GLU A 574 -15.49 -40.46 8.69
CA GLU A 574 -16.33 -39.37 8.21
C GLU A 574 -17.47 -38.97 9.17
N SER A 575 -17.69 -39.76 10.23
CA SER A 575 -18.78 -39.54 11.18
C SER A 575 -18.43 -38.61 12.36
N SER A 576 -17.14 -38.39 12.64
CA SER A 576 -16.66 -37.66 13.84
C SER A 576 -15.88 -36.37 13.55
N VAL A 577 -15.48 -36.12 12.30
CA VAL A 577 -14.67 -34.95 11.92
C VAL A 577 -15.56 -33.90 11.25
N PRO A 578 -15.45 -32.61 11.59
CA PRO A 578 -16.31 -31.56 11.02
C PRO A 578 -16.02 -31.23 9.54
N VAL A 579 -14.84 -31.60 9.02
CA VAL A 579 -14.36 -31.24 7.67
C VAL A 579 -13.55 -32.40 7.08
N SER A 580 -13.96 -32.92 5.92
CA SER A 580 -13.23 -33.99 5.22
C SER A 580 -11.99 -33.48 4.48
N PRO A 581 -10.98 -34.32 4.18
CA PRO A 581 -9.78 -33.93 3.42
C PRO A 581 -10.12 -33.29 2.06
N LEU A 582 -11.21 -33.75 1.43
CA LEU A 582 -11.71 -33.23 0.16
C LEU A 582 -12.05 -31.73 0.25
N HIS A 583 -12.65 -31.31 1.37
CA HIS A 583 -13.01 -29.90 1.61
C HIS A 583 -11.76 -29.02 1.74
N LEU A 584 -10.71 -29.52 2.41
CA LEU A 584 -9.46 -28.79 2.61
C LEU A 584 -8.69 -28.62 1.29
N ALA A 585 -8.61 -29.70 0.48
CA ALA A 585 -8.01 -29.64 -0.84
C ALA A 585 -8.76 -28.66 -1.77
N ALA A 586 -10.09 -28.71 -1.76
CA ALA A 586 -10.93 -27.81 -2.55
C ALA A 586 -10.84 -26.34 -2.11
N TYR A 587 -10.76 -26.08 -0.81
CA TYR A 587 -10.62 -24.72 -0.27
C TYR A 587 -9.25 -24.10 -0.62
N ASN A 588 -8.17 -24.87 -0.54
CA ASN A 588 -6.82 -24.39 -0.84
C ASN A 588 -6.43 -24.44 -2.33
N GLY A 589 -7.26 -25.07 -3.18
CA GLY A 589 -7.09 -25.06 -4.64
C GLY A 589 -6.13 -26.12 -5.17
N HIS A 590 -5.96 -27.24 -4.47
CA HIS A 590 -5.03 -28.30 -4.85
C HIS A 590 -5.68 -29.33 -5.77
N CYS A 591 -5.69 -29.05 -7.07
CA CYS A 591 -6.38 -29.86 -8.09
C CYS A 591 -5.85 -31.31 -8.19
N GLU A 592 -4.54 -31.51 -8.12
CA GLU A 592 -3.92 -32.85 -8.19
C GLU A 592 -4.28 -33.71 -6.99
N ALA A 593 -4.20 -33.16 -5.78
CA ALA A 593 -4.60 -33.84 -4.56
C ALA A 593 -6.11 -34.14 -4.56
N LEU A 594 -6.92 -33.23 -5.11
CA LEU A 594 -8.35 -33.41 -5.27
C LEU A 594 -8.67 -34.56 -6.23
N GLY A 595 -7.91 -34.71 -7.32
CA GLY A 595 -8.03 -35.82 -8.27
C GLY A 595 -7.78 -37.18 -7.62
N VAL A 596 -6.68 -37.30 -6.85
CA VAL A 596 -6.38 -38.54 -6.10
C VAL A 596 -7.48 -38.86 -5.09
N LEU A 597 -7.98 -37.84 -4.38
CA LEU A 597 -9.09 -38.03 -3.43
C LEU A 597 -10.39 -38.41 -4.15
N SER A 598 -10.67 -37.85 -5.33
CA SER A 598 -11.89 -38.17 -6.07
C SER A 598 -11.88 -39.56 -6.71
N GLU A 599 -10.71 -40.09 -7.03
CA GLU A 599 -10.55 -41.47 -7.50
C GLU A 599 -10.72 -42.50 -6.37
N THR A 600 -10.38 -42.12 -5.13
CA THR A 600 -10.32 -43.04 -3.98
C THR A 600 -11.55 -42.97 -3.06
N LEU A 601 -12.25 -41.84 -2.99
CA LEU A 601 -13.40 -41.66 -2.10
C LEU A 601 -14.70 -42.21 -2.68
N VAL A 602 -15.53 -42.81 -1.81
CA VAL A 602 -16.83 -43.41 -2.16
C VAL A 602 -17.92 -42.36 -2.43
N SER A 603 -17.80 -41.15 -1.87
CA SER A 603 -18.75 -40.05 -2.10
C SER A 603 -18.05 -38.68 -2.13
N LEU A 604 -18.35 -37.89 -3.16
CA LEU A 604 -17.84 -36.51 -3.33
C LEU A 604 -18.76 -35.45 -2.69
N ASP A 605 -19.98 -35.84 -2.34
CA ASP A 605 -21.06 -34.97 -1.86
C ASP A 605 -21.11 -34.88 -0.32
N VAL A 606 -19.98 -35.18 0.33
CA VAL A 606 -19.81 -35.01 1.78
C VAL A 606 -20.02 -33.54 2.14
N ARG A 607 -20.70 -33.31 3.27
CA ARG A 607 -21.01 -31.96 3.75
C ARG A 607 -20.30 -31.68 5.07
N ASP A 608 -19.73 -30.49 5.19
CA ASP A 608 -19.17 -30.01 6.46
C ASP A 608 -20.28 -29.68 7.50
N ALA A 609 -19.88 -29.21 8.68
CA ALA A 609 -20.82 -28.79 9.73
C ALA A 609 -21.80 -27.69 9.27
N GLY A 610 -21.38 -26.82 8.35
CA GLY A 610 -22.21 -25.80 7.70
C GLY A 610 -23.21 -26.40 6.70
N GLY A 611 -22.85 -27.49 6.03
CA GLY A 611 -23.58 -28.03 4.89
C GLY A 611 -22.88 -27.78 3.55
N HIS A 612 -21.66 -27.23 3.56
CA HIS A 612 -20.90 -26.92 2.37
C HIS A 612 -20.32 -28.21 1.79
N THR A 613 -20.33 -28.31 0.46
CA THR A 613 -19.63 -29.37 -0.26
C THR A 613 -18.25 -28.88 -0.69
N ALA A 614 -17.36 -29.81 -1.09
CA ALA A 614 -16.08 -29.45 -1.68
C ALA A 614 -16.25 -28.54 -2.92
N LEU A 615 -17.25 -28.81 -3.76
CA LEU A 615 -17.58 -27.98 -4.94
C LEU A 615 -17.97 -26.55 -4.54
N TYR A 616 -18.73 -26.39 -3.46
CA TYR A 616 -19.09 -25.07 -2.93
C TYR A 616 -17.86 -24.28 -2.48
N LEU A 617 -16.92 -24.91 -1.75
CA LEU A 617 -15.72 -24.24 -1.25
C LEU A 617 -14.75 -23.87 -2.39
N ALA A 618 -14.58 -24.74 -3.39
CA ALA A 618 -13.77 -24.45 -4.58
C ALA A 618 -14.36 -23.26 -5.37
N ALA A 619 -15.68 -23.24 -5.56
CA ALA A 619 -16.38 -22.15 -6.22
C ALA A 619 -16.32 -20.83 -5.43
N GLN A 620 -16.30 -20.91 -4.09
CA GLN A 620 -16.16 -19.74 -3.23
C GLN A 620 -14.80 -19.06 -3.39
N GLN A 621 -13.72 -19.85 -3.49
CA GLN A 621 -12.35 -19.35 -3.59
C GLN A 621 -11.89 -19.06 -5.03
N GLY A 622 -12.64 -19.52 -6.05
CA GLY A 622 -12.32 -19.27 -7.46
C GLY A 622 -11.40 -20.30 -8.10
N HIS A 623 -11.31 -21.52 -7.54
CA HIS A 623 -10.40 -22.54 -8.05
C HIS A 623 -11.01 -23.32 -9.22
N ALA A 624 -10.98 -22.74 -10.43
CA ALA A 624 -11.61 -23.30 -11.63
C ALA A 624 -11.19 -24.74 -11.95
N GLN A 625 -9.88 -25.05 -11.85
CA GLN A 625 -9.38 -26.41 -12.07
C GLN A 625 -9.90 -27.43 -11.05
N CYS A 626 -10.09 -27.01 -9.79
CA CYS A 626 -10.69 -27.88 -8.77
C CYS A 626 -12.17 -28.13 -9.05
N VAL A 627 -12.89 -27.08 -9.50
CA VAL A 627 -14.28 -27.20 -9.95
C VAL A 627 -14.38 -28.16 -11.14
N GLU A 628 -13.45 -28.09 -12.09
CA GLU A 628 -13.39 -29.00 -13.24
C GLU A 628 -13.25 -30.46 -12.81
N VAL A 629 -12.28 -30.76 -11.94
CA VAL A 629 -12.02 -32.11 -11.44
C VAL A 629 -13.23 -32.65 -10.67
N LEU A 630 -13.86 -31.84 -9.82
CA LEU A 630 -15.05 -32.28 -9.09
C LEU A 630 -16.23 -32.55 -10.01
N LEU A 631 -16.45 -31.69 -11.02
CA LEU A 631 -17.52 -31.88 -11.99
C LEU A 631 -17.27 -33.08 -12.92
N SER A 632 -16.02 -33.34 -13.32
CA SER A 632 -15.68 -34.50 -14.15
C SER A 632 -15.91 -35.84 -13.45
N HIS A 633 -15.79 -35.86 -12.12
CA HIS A 633 -16.07 -37.03 -11.28
C HIS A 633 -17.51 -37.07 -10.75
N GLY A 634 -18.40 -36.17 -11.20
CA GLY A 634 -19.84 -36.24 -10.94
C GLY A 634 -20.33 -35.58 -9.63
N ALA A 635 -19.60 -34.60 -9.09
CA ALA A 635 -20.07 -33.83 -7.92
C ALA A 635 -21.38 -33.07 -8.18
N SER A 636 -22.29 -33.05 -7.22
CA SER A 636 -23.62 -32.45 -7.40
C SER A 636 -23.62 -30.92 -7.25
N CYS A 637 -24.15 -30.21 -8.25
CA CYS A 637 -24.33 -28.75 -8.23
C CYS A 637 -25.61 -28.28 -7.51
N HIS A 638 -26.49 -29.21 -7.12
CA HIS A 638 -27.80 -28.90 -6.54
C HIS A 638 -27.80 -28.77 -5.02
N LEU A 639 -26.72 -29.22 -4.37
CA LEU A 639 -26.68 -29.28 -2.91
C LEU A 639 -26.61 -27.86 -2.34
N LYS A 640 -27.51 -27.61 -1.39
CA LYS A 640 -27.70 -26.31 -0.76
C LYS A 640 -27.06 -26.29 0.62
N GLU A 641 -26.31 -25.23 0.88
CA GLU A 641 -25.76 -24.91 2.21
C GLU A 641 -26.87 -24.75 3.26
N ARG A 642 -26.66 -25.14 4.53
CA ARG A 642 -27.77 -25.17 5.52
C ARG A 642 -28.27 -23.78 5.88
N ARG A 643 -27.39 -22.77 5.94
CA ARG A 643 -27.74 -21.42 6.44
C ARG A 643 -28.58 -20.60 5.46
N ARG A 644 -28.06 -20.38 4.25
CA ARG A 644 -28.69 -19.51 3.24
C ARG A 644 -29.38 -20.28 2.12
N LYS A 645 -29.24 -21.61 2.09
CA LYS A 645 -29.65 -22.45 0.97
C LYS A 645 -28.96 -22.09 -0.36
N TRP A 646 -27.73 -21.59 -0.28
CA TRP A 646 -26.91 -21.26 -1.44
C TRP A 646 -26.36 -22.52 -2.11
N THR A 647 -26.37 -22.51 -3.44
CA THR A 647 -25.69 -23.51 -4.27
C THR A 647 -24.28 -23.01 -4.63
N PRO A 648 -23.39 -23.87 -5.17
CA PRO A 648 -22.09 -23.44 -5.70
C PRO A 648 -22.20 -22.29 -6.71
N LEU A 649 -23.30 -22.23 -7.48
CA LEU A 649 -23.57 -21.15 -8.43
C LEU A 649 -23.81 -19.79 -7.74
N HIS A 650 -24.55 -19.78 -6.62
CA HIS A 650 -24.81 -18.55 -5.87
C HIS A 650 -23.53 -17.94 -5.29
N VAL A 651 -22.66 -18.79 -4.74
CA VAL A 651 -21.40 -18.31 -4.15
C VAL A 651 -20.40 -17.87 -5.22
N ALA A 652 -20.32 -18.58 -6.36
CA ALA A 652 -19.51 -18.15 -7.49
C ALA A 652 -19.96 -16.78 -8.03
N ALA A 653 -21.28 -16.60 -8.20
CA ALA A 653 -21.88 -15.35 -8.67
C ALA A 653 -21.68 -14.20 -7.67
N SER A 654 -21.84 -14.45 -6.37
CA SER A 654 -21.64 -13.41 -5.33
C SER A 654 -20.18 -12.96 -5.22
N ASN A 655 -19.22 -13.85 -5.49
CA ASN A 655 -17.79 -13.56 -5.37
C ASN A 655 -17.13 -13.17 -6.71
N GLY A 656 -17.87 -13.18 -7.82
CA GLY A 656 -17.36 -12.77 -9.14
C GLY A 656 -16.44 -13.78 -9.81
N GLN A 657 -16.61 -15.07 -9.50
CA GLN A 657 -15.74 -16.13 -10.03
C GLN A 657 -16.24 -16.59 -11.40
N THR A 658 -15.85 -15.86 -12.45
CA THR A 658 -16.31 -16.02 -13.84
C THR A 658 -16.07 -17.42 -14.40
N ASP A 659 -14.84 -17.92 -14.31
CA ASP A 659 -14.46 -19.22 -14.84
C ASP A 659 -15.21 -20.36 -14.12
N CYS A 660 -15.25 -20.33 -12.79
CA CYS A 660 -16.01 -21.30 -12.01
C CYS A 660 -17.51 -21.27 -12.36
N LEU A 661 -18.08 -20.09 -12.53
CA LEU A 661 -19.48 -19.91 -12.89
C LEU A 661 -19.76 -20.48 -14.29
N LEU A 662 -18.91 -20.19 -15.27
CA LEU A 662 -19.04 -20.72 -16.62
C LEU A 662 -18.99 -22.26 -16.64
N MET A 663 -18.09 -22.86 -15.88
CA MET A 663 -17.98 -24.32 -15.78
C MET A 663 -19.20 -24.96 -15.11
N LEU A 664 -19.71 -24.35 -14.04
CA LEU A 664 -20.91 -24.82 -13.35
C LEU A 664 -22.16 -24.74 -14.25
N VAL A 665 -22.29 -23.69 -15.05
CA VAL A 665 -23.44 -23.51 -15.95
C VAL A 665 -23.35 -24.42 -17.18
N ASN A 666 -22.16 -24.62 -17.76
CA ASN A 666 -21.98 -25.46 -18.96
C ASN A 666 -22.19 -26.97 -18.69
N ARG A 667 -21.92 -27.45 -17.47
CA ARG A 667 -22.06 -28.87 -17.08
C ARG A 667 -23.41 -29.19 -16.42
N GLY A 668 -24.21 -28.19 -16.06
CA GLY A 668 -25.56 -28.40 -15.52
C GLY A 668 -26.48 -28.96 -16.60
N GLU A 669 -26.74 -30.27 -16.57
CA GLU A 669 -27.54 -30.97 -17.60
C GLU A 669 -29.02 -30.54 -17.68
N LYS A 670 -29.47 -29.57 -16.87
CA LYS A 670 -30.85 -29.04 -16.87
C LYS A 670 -30.86 -27.52 -16.68
N ALA A 671 -31.75 -26.85 -17.43
CA ALA A 671 -32.02 -25.41 -17.32
C ALA A 671 -32.43 -24.95 -15.90
N ASP A 672 -32.91 -25.88 -15.05
CA ASP A 672 -33.39 -25.61 -13.69
C ASP A 672 -32.29 -25.22 -12.68
N VAL A 673 -30.99 -25.27 -13.03
CA VAL A 673 -29.89 -24.92 -12.11
C VAL A 673 -29.71 -23.39 -11.96
N ILE A 674 -30.03 -22.64 -13.01
CA ILE A 674 -29.71 -21.20 -13.12
C ILE A 674 -30.62 -20.36 -12.21
N ASP A 675 -31.92 -20.68 -12.20
CA ASP A 675 -32.94 -19.94 -11.44
C ASP A 675 -33.24 -20.56 -10.05
N ILE A 676 -32.30 -21.33 -9.50
CA ILE A 676 -32.42 -21.79 -8.12
C ILE A 676 -32.44 -20.57 -7.21
N VAL A 677 -33.39 -20.53 -6.27
CA VAL A 677 -33.49 -19.45 -5.29
C VAL A 677 -32.98 -19.84 -3.91
N ASP A 678 -32.45 -18.84 -3.21
CA ASP A 678 -32.07 -18.89 -1.80
C ASP A 678 -33.27 -18.70 -0.84
N ILE A 679 -33.02 -18.60 0.47
CA ILE A 679 -34.10 -18.38 1.47
C ILE A 679 -34.83 -17.04 1.31
N GLN A 680 -34.19 -16.02 0.72
CA GLN A 680 -34.77 -14.70 0.43
C GLN A 680 -35.47 -14.66 -0.95
N GLY A 681 -35.41 -15.73 -1.73
CA GLY A 681 -35.93 -15.77 -3.09
C GLY A 681 -34.97 -15.20 -4.13
N GLN A 682 -33.68 -15.06 -3.81
CA GLN A 682 -32.69 -14.46 -4.71
C GLN A 682 -32.10 -15.52 -5.64
N THR A 683 -31.94 -15.16 -6.91
CA THR A 683 -31.22 -15.95 -7.92
C THR A 683 -29.72 -15.60 -7.93
N ALA A 684 -28.91 -16.44 -8.57
CA ALA A 684 -27.49 -16.15 -8.77
C ALA A 684 -27.25 -14.83 -9.53
N LEU A 685 -28.11 -14.50 -10.50
CA LEU A 685 -28.07 -13.24 -11.25
C LEU A 685 -28.22 -12.02 -10.33
N MET A 686 -29.14 -12.08 -9.36
CA MET A 686 -29.32 -11.00 -8.38
C MET A 686 -28.11 -10.81 -7.46
N LEU A 687 -27.39 -11.89 -7.14
CA LEU A 687 -26.18 -11.82 -6.33
C LEU A 687 -24.98 -11.29 -7.14
N ALA A 688 -24.86 -11.67 -8.41
CA ALA A 688 -23.87 -11.11 -9.32
C ALA A 688 -24.08 -9.59 -9.51
N ALA A 689 -25.32 -9.16 -9.73
CA ALA A 689 -25.68 -7.75 -9.85
C ALA A 689 -25.46 -6.95 -8.54
N LEU A 690 -25.58 -7.59 -7.37
CA LEU A 690 -25.26 -6.97 -6.09
C LEU A 690 -23.75 -6.83 -5.87
N GLY A 691 -22.95 -7.75 -6.42
CA GLY A 691 -21.49 -7.71 -6.38
C GLY A 691 -20.84 -6.86 -7.48
N SER A 692 -21.64 -6.30 -8.40
CA SER A 692 -21.18 -5.58 -9.60
C SER A 692 -20.27 -6.42 -10.52
N HIS A 693 -20.54 -7.72 -10.62
CA HIS A 693 -19.77 -8.65 -11.44
C HIS A 693 -20.36 -8.76 -12.85
N THR A 694 -19.96 -7.85 -13.74
CA THR A 694 -20.48 -7.68 -15.11
C THR A 694 -20.38 -8.95 -15.94
N ASP A 695 -19.21 -9.58 -15.96
CA ASP A 695 -18.95 -10.79 -16.74
C ASP A 695 -19.84 -11.96 -16.27
N CYS A 696 -20.04 -12.09 -14.95
CA CYS A 696 -20.97 -13.08 -14.40
C CYS A 696 -22.43 -12.79 -14.79
N VAL A 697 -22.82 -11.52 -14.86
CA VAL A 697 -24.17 -11.10 -15.32
C VAL A 697 -24.36 -11.47 -16.79
N HIS A 698 -23.40 -11.15 -17.67
CA HIS A 698 -23.46 -11.52 -19.08
C HIS A 698 -23.55 -13.04 -19.27
N ILE A 699 -22.69 -13.82 -18.62
CA ILE A 699 -22.69 -15.28 -18.75
C ILE A 699 -24.02 -15.87 -18.28
N LEU A 700 -24.60 -15.38 -17.18
CA LEU A 700 -25.90 -15.87 -16.70
C LEU A 700 -27.04 -15.50 -17.66
N LEU A 701 -27.05 -14.28 -18.22
CA LEU A 701 -28.07 -13.84 -19.18
C LEU A 701 -27.98 -14.58 -20.52
N GLU A 702 -26.78 -14.78 -21.07
CA GLU A 702 -26.55 -15.58 -22.28
C GLU A 702 -27.05 -17.02 -22.13
N LYS A 703 -26.99 -17.55 -20.90
CA LYS A 703 -27.43 -18.91 -20.56
C LYS A 703 -28.90 -18.99 -20.16
N GLY A 704 -29.66 -17.90 -20.30
CA GLY A 704 -31.11 -17.88 -20.15
C GLY A 704 -31.61 -17.61 -18.73
N ALA A 705 -30.82 -16.97 -17.86
CA ALA A 705 -31.30 -16.52 -16.55
C ALA A 705 -32.45 -15.51 -16.69
N GLY A 706 -33.50 -15.65 -15.89
CA GLY A 706 -34.64 -14.73 -15.94
C GLY A 706 -34.30 -13.34 -15.38
N ALA A 707 -34.18 -12.33 -16.26
CA ALA A 707 -33.80 -10.96 -15.89
C ALA A 707 -34.82 -10.25 -14.96
N ASP A 708 -36.12 -10.55 -15.14
CA ASP A 708 -37.22 -9.98 -14.35
C ASP A 708 -37.65 -10.86 -13.15
N THR A 709 -36.85 -11.89 -12.81
CA THR A 709 -37.10 -12.64 -11.58
C THR A 709 -37.02 -11.69 -10.38
N ALA A 710 -37.93 -11.86 -9.41
CA ALA A 710 -38.05 -10.97 -8.26
C ALA A 710 -37.89 -11.74 -6.95
N ASP A 711 -37.16 -11.15 -6.00
CA ASP A 711 -37.02 -11.70 -4.65
C ASP A 711 -38.32 -11.57 -3.82
N LYS A 712 -38.34 -12.06 -2.57
CA LYS A 712 -39.51 -11.93 -1.67
C LYS A 712 -39.94 -10.48 -1.40
N ARG A 713 -39.08 -9.49 -1.67
CA ARG A 713 -39.36 -8.06 -1.54
C ARG A 713 -39.74 -7.42 -2.87
N GLY A 714 -39.87 -8.19 -3.94
CA GLY A 714 -40.15 -7.70 -5.29
C GLY A 714 -38.94 -7.07 -5.99
N ARG A 715 -37.71 -7.25 -5.47
CA ARG A 715 -36.51 -6.66 -6.10
C ARG A 715 -35.94 -7.57 -7.15
N THR A 716 -35.77 -7.03 -8.35
CA THR A 716 -35.11 -7.67 -9.49
C THR A 716 -33.59 -7.48 -9.43
N ALA A 717 -32.85 -8.13 -10.35
CA ALA A 717 -31.42 -7.88 -10.53
C ALA A 717 -31.14 -6.40 -10.86
N LEU A 718 -32.02 -5.76 -11.64
CA LEU A 718 -31.91 -4.36 -12.03
C LEU A 718 -31.99 -3.40 -10.84
N HIS A 719 -32.88 -3.66 -9.87
CA HIS A 719 -32.94 -2.87 -8.62
C HIS A 719 -31.63 -2.91 -7.82
N ARG A 720 -30.91 -4.04 -7.87
CA ARG A 720 -29.65 -4.22 -7.13
C ARG A 720 -28.49 -3.57 -7.86
N ALA A 721 -28.42 -3.73 -9.18
CA ALA A 721 -27.43 -3.04 -10.01
C ALA A 721 -27.59 -1.51 -9.89
N ALA A 722 -28.82 -1.01 -9.93
CA ALA A 722 -29.14 0.42 -9.75
C ALA A 722 -28.78 0.95 -8.36
N ALA A 723 -28.89 0.13 -7.30
CA ALA A 723 -28.48 0.53 -5.96
C ALA A 723 -26.94 0.57 -5.82
N MET A 724 -26.22 -0.35 -6.47
CA MET A 724 -24.76 -0.45 -6.38
C MET A 724 -24.01 0.52 -7.28
N GLY A 725 -24.66 1.04 -8.33
CA GLY A 725 -24.02 2.01 -9.22
C GLY A 725 -23.30 1.38 -10.42
N CYS A 726 -23.58 0.13 -10.76
CA CYS A 726 -22.89 -0.56 -11.86
C CYS A 726 -23.59 -0.33 -13.21
N GLU A 727 -23.04 0.59 -14.01
CA GLU A 727 -23.53 0.93 -15.35
C GLU A 727 -23.57 -0.27 -16.29
N ASP A 728 -22.44 -0.96 -16.42
CA ASP A 728 -22.30 -2.12 -17.30
C ASP A 728 -23.31 -3.23 -16.98
N CYS A 729 -23.56 -3.52 -15.69
CA CYS A 729 -24.59 -4.50 -15.31
C CYS A 729 -26.01 -4.04 -15.68
N VAL A 730 -26.31 -2.74 -15.56
CA VAL A 730 -27.61 -2.20 -15.94
C VAL A 730 -27.79 -2.24 -17.44
N SER A 731 -26.78 -1.83 -18.21
CA SER A 731 -26.79 -1.91 -19.68
C SER A 731 -26.99 -3.35 -20.15
N ALA A 732 -26.24 -4.30 -19.60
CA ALA A 732 -26.39 -5.73 -19.89
C ALA A 732 -27.80 -6.25 -19.60
N LEU A 733 -28.38 -5.86 -18.46
CA LEU A 733 -29.74 -6.27 -18.09
C LEU A 733 -30.79 -5.66 -19.04
N LEU A 734 -30.64 -4.39 -19.42
CA LEU A 734 -31.56 -3.70 -20.35
C LEU A 734 -31.48 -4.28 -21.76
N GLU A 735 -30.27 -4.58 -22.26
CA GLU A 735 -30.05 -5.22 -23.57
C GLU A 735 -30.74 -6.59 -23.65
N HIS A 736 -30.74 -7.35 -22.55
CA HIS A 736 -31.40 -8.64 -22.43
C HIS A 736 -32.88 -8.56 -22.01
N GLY A 737 -33.50 -7.37 -22.11
CA GLY A 737 -34.95 -7.19 -21.98
C GLY A 737 -35.48 -7.01 -20.55
N ALA A 738 -34.64 -6.66 -19.57
CA ALA A 738 -35.11 -6.34 -18.22
C ALA A 738 -35.98 -5.08 -18.20
N SER A 739 -37.09 -5.10 -17.46
CA SER A 739 -37.99 -3.95 -17.36
C SER A 739 -37.43 -2.85 -16.46
N ALA A 740 -37.22 -1.64 -17.00
CA ALA A 740 -36.81 -0.45 -16.24
C ALA A 740 -37.88 0.06 -15.25
N LEU A 741 -39.15 -0.36 -15.42
CA LEU A 741 -40.29 0.05 -14.61
C LEU A 741 -40.76 -1.02 -13.61
N CYS A 742 -39.94 -2.05 -13.35
CA CYS A 742 -40.25 -3.02 -12.32
C CYS A 742 -40.41 -2.33 -10.95
N ARG A 743 -41.41 -2.72 -10.16
CA ARG A 743 -41.71 -2.11 -8.85
C ARG A 743 -41.41 -3.09 -7.72
N GLU A 744 -40.59 -2.69 -6.75
CA GLU A 744 -40.44 -3.45 -5.51
C GLU A 744 -41.65 -3.31 -4.57
N SER A 745 -41.67 -4.04 -3.46
CA SER A 745 -42.75 -4.05 -2.45
C SER A 745 -43.20 -2.69 -1.90
N ARG A 746 -42.40 -1.62 -2.07
CA ARG A 746 -42.76 -0.24 -1.72
C ARG A 746 -43.24 0.61 -2.91
N GLY A 747 -43.39 0.00 -4.08
CA GLY A 747 -43.71 0.68 -5.33
C GLY A 747 -42.51 1.38 -6.00
N ARG A 748 -41.31 1.30 -5.40
CA ARG A 748 -40.11 1.97 -5.93
C ARG A 748 -39.58 1.24 -7.16
N THR A 749 -39.22 2.02 -8.17
CA THR A 749 -38.56 1.52 -9.39
C THR A 749 -37.03 1.61 -9.27
N PRO A 750 -36.25 0.97 -10.16
CA PRO A 750 -34.80 1.15 -10.23
C PRO A 750 -34.37 2.62 -10.32
N LEU A 751 -35.16 3.48 -10.98
CA LEU A 751 -34.90 4.94 -11.05
C LEU A 751 -34.92 5.59 -9.66
N HIS A 752 -35.83 5.19 -8.77
CA HIS A 752 -35.87 5.70 -7.40
C HIS A 752 -34.62 5.32 -6.61
N LEU A 753 -34.11 4.10 -6.81
CA LEU A 753 -32.91 3.64 -6.13
C LEU A 753 -31.65 4.32 -6.68
N ALA A 754 -31.54 4.47 -8.00
CA ALA A 754 -30.45 5.21 -8.63
C ALA A 754 -30.42 6.67 -8.16
N SER A 755 -31.58 7.32 -8.10
CA SER A 755 -31.74 8.71 -7.63
C SER A 755 -31.44 8.86 -6.13
N SER A 756 -31.80 7.87 -5.31
CA SER A 756 -31.48 7.87 -3.87
C SER A 756 -29.99 7.66 -3.61
N CYS A 757 -29.28 6.94 -4.48
CA CYS A 757 -27.86 6.63 -4.32
C CYS A 757 -26.92 7.62 -5.03
N GLY A 758 -27.43 8.49 -5.93
CA GLY A 758 -26.64 9.52 -6.60
C GLY A 758 -25.94 9.08 -7.89
N HIS A 759 -26.44 8.05 -8.57
CA HIS A 759 -25.80 7.51 -9.76
C HIS A 759 -26.27 8.19 -11.05
N MET A 760 -25.63 9.31 -11.44
CA MET A 760 -26.01 10.15 -12.60
C MET A 760 -26.03 9.39 -13.93
N GLU A 761 -24.91 8.77 -14.33
CA GLU A 761 -24.81 8.14 -15.67
C GLU A 761 -25.77 6.97 -15.83
N LEU A 762 -25.95 6.19 -14.76
CA LEU A 762 -26.95 5.13 -14.69
C LEU A 762 -28.38 5.63 -14.85
N LEU A 763 -28.67 6.80 -14.29
CA LEU A 763 -29.99 7.41 -14.40
C LEU A 763 -30.30 7.75 -15.85
N ARG A 764 -29.33 8.26 -16.63
CA ARG A 764 -29.50 8.50 -18.08
C ARG A 764 -29.84 7.20 -18.83
N SER A 765 -29.09 6.13 -18.58
CA SER A 765 -29.31 4.83 -19.22
C SER A 765 -30.67 4.22 -18.86
N LEU A 766 -31.07 4.31 -17.59
CA LEU A 766 -32.39 3.86 -17.13
C LEU A 766 -33.53 4.71 -17.68
N LEU A 767 -33.35 6.03 -17.79
CA LEU A 767 -34.33 6.94 -18.40
C LEU A 767 -34.53 6.64 -19.88
N GLN A 768 -33.43 6.39 -20.62
CA GLN A 768 -33.49 5.99 -22.01
C GLN A 768 -34.29 4.69 -22.18
N GLY A 769 -34.05 3.69 -21.32
CA GLY A 769 -34.83 2.45 -21.27
C GLY A 769 -36.30 2.62 -20.80
N ALA A 770 -36.59 3.61 -19.96
CA ALA A 770 -37.96 3.92 -19.53
C ALA A 770 -38.78 4.63 -20.63
N THR A 771 -38.15 5.49 -21.43
CA THR A 771 -38.83 6.17 -22.56
C THR A 771 -39.24 5.23 -23.70
N SER A 772 -38.66 4.03 -23.77
CA SER A 772 -39.09 2.97 -24.69
C SER A 772 -40.34 2.20 -24.22
N THR A 773 -40.84 2.45 -23.02
CA THR A 773 -42.04 1.81 -22.45
C THR A 773 -43.23 2.77 -22.36
N ASP A 774 -44.45 2.23 -22.30
CA ASP A 774 -45.70 2.98 -22.46
C ASP A 774 -45.81 4.24 -21.56
N PRO A 775 -46.25 5.40 -22.10
CA PRO A 775 -46.37 6.67 -21.36
C PRO A 775 -47.45 6.72 -20.25
N LEU A 776 -48.10 5.59 -19.96
CA LEU A 776 -49.26 5.48 -19.06
C LEU A 776 -48.91 4.94 -17.66
N ASP A 777 -47.65 4.56 -17.42
CA ASP A 777 -47.24 4.00 -16.13
C ASP A 777 -46.83 5.11 -15.14
N SER A 778 -47.58 5.25 -14.05
CA SER A 778 -47.33 6.25 -13.00
C SER A 778 -45.97 6.02 -12.33
N LEU A 779 -45.03 6.97 -12.46
CA LEU A 779 -43.69 6.91 -11.88
C LEU A 779 -43.65 7.16 -10.36
N LEU A 780 -44.79 7.04 -9.67
CA LEU A 780 -44.92 7.25 -8.24
C LEU A 780 -44.66 5.96 -7.47
N ASP A 781 -43.94 6.07 -6.35
CA ASP A 781 -43.94 5.02 -5.34
C ASP A 781 -45.30 4.95 -4.61
N TYR A 782 -45.52 3.93 -3.78
CA TYR A 782 -46.79 3.78 -3.05
C TYR A 782 -47.06 4.90 -2.03
N SER A 783 -46.07 5.75 -1.74
CA SER A 783 -46.18 6.95 -0.90
C SER A 783 -46.36 8.25 -1.71
N GLY A 784 -46.45 8.17 -3.05
CA GLY A 784 -46.64 9.31 -3.91
C GLY A 784 -45.39 10.16 -4.13
N TYR A 785 -44.19 9.64 -3.83
CA TYR A 785 -42.92 10.32 -4.13
C TYR A 785 -42.39 9.93 -5.50
N THR A 786 -41.80 10.91 -6.20
CA THR A 786 -41.10 10.72 -7.47
C THR A 786 -39.59 10.49 -7.23
N PRO A 787 -38.83 10.01 -8.23
CA PRO A 787 -37.37 9.90 -8.13
C PRO A 787 -36.68 11.24 -7.77
N ALA A 788 -37.22 12.36 -8.24
CA ALA A 788 -36.72 13.70 -7.91
C ALA A 788 -36.86 14.04 -6.42
N HIS A 789 -37.89 13.53 -5.73
CA HIS A 789 -38.01 13.69 -4.28
C HIS A 789 -36.87 12.98 -3.54
N TRP A 790 -36.48 11.79 -4.00
CA TRP A 790 -35.38 11.03 -3.41
C TRP A 790 -34.01 11.65 -3.70
N ALA A 791 -33.80 12.16 -4.93
CA ALA A 791 -32.59 12.92 -5.26
C ALA A 791 -32.46 14.19 -4.39
N ALA A 792 -33.53 14.97 -4.28
CA ALA A 792 -33.56 16.18 -3.46
C ALA A 792 -33.42 15.89 -1.96
N TYR A 793 -34.01 14.78 -1.47
CA TYR A 793 -33.90 14.38 -0.06
C TYR A 793 -32.47 14.01 0.33
N HIS A 794 -31.68 13.46 -0.58
CA HIS A 794 -30.28 13.07 -0.33
C HIS A 794 -29.24 14.08 -0.83
N GLY A 795 -29.67 15.15 -1.53
CA GLY A 795 -28.81 16.22 -2.02
C GLY A 795 -28.00 15.86 -3.27
N HIS A 796 -28.50 14.97 -4.12
CA HIS A 796 -27.81 14.57 -5.35
C HIS A 796 -28.12 15.52 -6.50
N GLU A 797 -27.33 16.60 -6.61
CA GLU A 797 -27.51 17.69 -7.59
C GLU A 797 -27.44 17.18 -9.04
N ASP A 798 -26.43 16.39 -9.38
CA ASP A 798 -26.22 15.86 -10.73
C ASP A 798 -27.38 14.96 -11.21
N CYS A 799 -27.92 14.14 -10.31
CA CYS A 799 -29.10 13.32 -10.62
C CYS A 799 -30.35 14.17 -10.79
N LEU A 800 -30.46 15.26 -10.03
CA LEU A 800 -31.59 16.15 -10.09
C LEU A 800 -31.60 16.94 -11.40
N ASP A 801 -30.44 17.41 -11.86
CA ASP A 801 -30.27 18.09 -13.15
C ASP A 801 -30.76 17.22 -14.30
N VAL A 802 -30.29 15.97 -14.35
CA VAL A 802 -30.71 14.97 -15.37
C VAL A 802 -32.22 14.69 -15.32
N LEU A 803 -32.83 14.67 -14.13
CA LEU A 803 -34.28 14.46 -14.01
C LEU A 803 -35.07 15.70 -14.46
N LEU A 804 -34.59 16.90 -14.14
CA LEU A 804 -35.27 18.16 -14.47
C LEU A 804 -35.26 18.47 -15.97
N ASP A 805 -34.22 18.04 -16.69
CA ASP A 805 -34.13 18.15 -18.16
C ASP A 805 -35.29 17.43 -18.88
N HIS A 806 -35.82 16.36 -18.28
CA HIS A 806 -36.92 15.59 -18.84
C HIS A 806 -38.27 16.08 -18.30
N LYS A 807 -39.05 16.78 -19.16
CA LYS A 807 -40.41 17.30 -18.87
C LYS A 807 -41.40 16.35 -18.16
N PRO A 808 -41.41 15.01 -18.33
CA PRO A 808 -42.31 14.14 -17.55
C PRO A 808 -42.03 14.09 -16.05
N PHE A 809 -40.90 14.63 -15.55
CA PHE A 809 -40.62 14.72 -14.10
C PHE A 809 -41.16 16.00 -13.47
N SER A 810 -42.20 16.59 -14.07
CA SER A 810 -42.82 17.80 -13.53
C SER A 810 -43.21 17.60 -12.07
N ILE A 811 -42.65 18.44 -11.22
CA ILE A 811 -42.61 18.35 -9.75
C ILE A 811 -44.01 18.39 -9.08
N GLN A 812 -45.06 18.61 -9.87
CA GLN A 812 -46.44 18.75 -9.39
C GLN A 812 -47.24 17.44 -9.37
N GLU A 813 -46.69 16.32 -9.84
CA GLU A 813 -47.38 15.04 -9.77
C GLU A 813 -47.08 14.27 -8.47
N GLY A 814 -48.14 13.89 -7.75
CA GLY A 814 -48.08 13.00 -6.59
C GLY A 814 -48.39 13.70 -5.27
N ASN A 815 -47.35 13.94 -4.46
CA ASN A 815 -47.47 14.42 -3.08
C ASN A 815 -47.45 15.97 -3.01
N PRO A 816 -48.33 16.62 -2.22
CA PRO A 816 -48.23 18.05 -1.94
C PRO A 816 -46.93 18.50 -1.27
N PHE A 817 -46.14 17.57 -0.70
CA PHE A 817 -44.81 17.85 -0.16
C PHE A 817 -43.75 17.80 -1.27
N THR A 818 -43.39 18.97 -1.82
CA THR A 818 -42.54 19.07 -3.01
C THR A 818 -41.06 18.68 -2.74
N PRO A 819 -40.26 18.33 -3.76
CA PRO A 819 -38.82 18.09 -3.66
C PRO A 819 -38.06 19.27 -3.06
N LEU A 820 -38.52 20.51 -3.27
CA LEU A 820 -37.93 21.69 -2.63
C LEU A 820 -38.07 21.65 -1.10
N HIS A 821 -39.21 21.16 -0.59
CA HIS A 821 -39.35 20.92 0.84
C HIS A 821 -38.38 19.83 1.33
N CYS A 822 -38.16 18.76 0.57
CA CYS A 822 -37.19 17.70 0.89
C CYS A 822 -35.74 18.19 0.90
N ALA A 823 -35.36 19.07 -0.02
CA ALA A 823 -34.01 19.63 -0.07
C ALA A 823 -33.76 20.57 1.12
N LEU A 824 -34.69 21.51 1.37
CA LEU A 824 -34.53 22.52 2.42
C LEU A 824 -34.61 21.94 3.84
N ILE A 825 -35.46 20.93 4.07
CA ILE A 825 -35.57 20.30 5.40
C ILE A 825 -34.28 19.55 5.81
N ASN A 826 -33.53 19.02 4.83
CA ASN A 826 -32.26 18.33 5.05
C ASN A 826 -31.03 19.25 4.91
N GLY A 827 -31.23 20.53 4.51
CA GLY A 827 -30.15 21.51 4.35
C GLY A 827 -29.29 21.30 3.10
N HIS A 828 -29.88 20.77 2.02
CA HIS A 828 -29.19 20.60 0.73
C HIS A 828 -29.37 21.84 -0.14
N ASP A 829 -28.50 22.82 0.04
CA ASP A 829 -28.65 24.16 -0.54
C ASP A 829 -28.47 24.19 -2.07
N GLY A 830 -27.48 23.49 -2.62
CA GLY A 830 -27.25 23.47 -4.07
C GLY A 830 -28.36 22.72 -4.83
N ALA A 831 -28.91 21.65 -4.24
CA ALA A 831 -30.11 20.98 -4.78
C ALA A 831 -31.34 21.91 -4.74
N ALA A 832 -31.49 22.72 -3.69
CA ALA A 832 -32.56 23.72 -3.60
C ALA A 832 -32.39 24.86 -4.61
N GLU A 833 -31.15 25.33 -4.83
CA GLU A 833 -30.80 26.34 -5.84
C GLU A 833 -31.16 25.85 -7.24
N LEU A 834 -30.71 24.66 -7.62
CA LEU A 834 -31.00 24.06 -8.92
C LEU A 834 -32.51 23.90 -9.18
N LEU A 835 -33.28 23.48 -8.17
CA LEU A 835 -34.74 23.37 -8.27
C LEU A 835 -35.42 24.72 -8.51
N VAL A 836 -34.94 25.78 -7.85
CA VAL A 836 -35.52 27.12 -7.99
C VAL A 836 -35.14 27.75 -9.34
N GLU A 837 -33.90 27.55 -9.81
CA GLU A 837 -33.43 28.03 -11.11
C GLU A 837 -34.19 27.40 -12.28
N THR A 838 -34.40 26.10 -12.24
CA THR A 838 -34.97 25.33 -13.37
C THR A 838 -36.50 25.44 -13.46
N VAL A 839 -37.21 25.46 -12.33
CA VAL A 839 -38.68 25.38 -12.29
C VAL A 839 -39.35 26.73 -12.02
N GLY A 840 -38.62 27.68 -11.43
CA GLY A 840 -39.03 29.07 -11.24
C GLY A 840 -39.57 29.42 -9.85
N THR A 841 -39.67 30.72 -9.59
CA THR A 841 -39.94 31.33 -8.27
C THR A 841 -41.31 31.02 -7.66
N GLN A 842 -42.26 30.51 -8.46
CA GLN A 842 -43.61 30.15 -7.98
C GLN A 842 -43.60 28.98 -6.98
N MET A 843 -42.54 28.17 -6.95
CA MET A 843 -42.40 27.04 -6.03
C MET A 843 -42.19 27.44 -4.56
N VAL A 844 -41.61 28.62 -4.32
CA VAL A 844 -41.18 29.05 -2.98
C VAL A 844 -42.36 29.29 -2.02
N ASN A 845 -43.57 29.50 -2.56
CA ASN A 845 -44.80 29.74 -1.80
C ASN A 845 -45.82 28.59 -1.89
N ILE A 846 -45.44 27.42 -2.44
CA ILE A 846 -46.31 26.24 -2.44
C ILE A 846 -46.53 25.77 -0.99
N ARG A 847 -47.77 25.41 -0.66
CA ARG A 847 -48.13 24.91 0.66
C ARG A 847 -48.29 23.40 0.62
N ASP A 848 -47.67 22.70 1.58
CA ASP A 848 -47.87 21.27 1.78
C ASP A 848 -49.26 20.96 2.39
N ALA A 849 -49.55 19.68 2.65
CA ALA A 849 -50.82 19.25 3.26
C ALA A 849 -51.08 19.85 4.67
N LYS A 850 -50.05 20.38 5.35
CA LYS A 850 -50.14 21.05 6.65
C LYS A 850 -50.09 22.58 6.52
N GLY A 851 -50.13 23.12 5.31
CA GLY A 851 -50.07 24.55 5.04
C GLY A 851 -48.68 25.16 5.15
N ARG A 852 -47.62 24.35 5.30
CA ARG A 852 -46.23 24.79 5.45
C ARG A 852 -45.64 25.14 4.10
N THR A 853 -44.87 26.22 4.06
CA THR A 853 -44.11 26.64 2.87
C THR A 853 -42.68 26.08 2.92
N PRO A 854 -41.94 26.07 1.79
CA PRO A 854 -40.50 25.79 1.77
C PRO A 854 -39.70 26.61 2.79
N LEU A 855 -40.11 27.85 3.09
CA LEU A 855 -39.49 28.67 4.13
C LEU A 855 -39.64 28.06 5.53
N HIS A 856 -40.76 27.41 5.84
CA HIS A 856 -40.92 26.67 7.10
C HIS A 856 -40.00 25.44 7.16
N ALA A 857 -39.77 24.78 6.02
CA ALA A 857 -38.84 23.66 5.94
C ALA A 857 -37.38 24.12 6.11
N ALA A 858 -37.01 25.25 5.52
CA ALA A 858 -35.70 25.87 5.73
C ALA A 858 -35.51 26.36 7.17
N ALA A 859 -36.54 26.94 7.79
CA ALA A 859 -36.50 27.37 9.19
C ALA A 859 -36.47 26.19 10.18
N TYR A 860 -36.89 25.00 9.75
CA TYR A 860 -36.76 23.78 10.52
C TYR A 860 -35.30 23.28 10.54
N SER A 861 -34.56 23.46 9.43
CA SER A 861 -33.14 23.15 9.35
C SER A 861 -32.28 24.31 9.86
N GLU A 862 -30.99 24.07 10.14
CA GLU A 862 -30.03 25.12 10.50
C GLU A 862 -29.43 25.81 9.26
N SER A 863 -29.88 25.47 8.04
CA SER A 863 -29.25 25.97 6.83
C SER A 863 -29.61 27.44 6.55
N VAL A 864 -28.66 28.32 6.82
CA VAL A 864 -28.75 29.75 6.53
C VAL A 864 -28.82 30.02 5.03
N ALA A 865 -28.08 29.26 4.21
CA ALA A 865 -28.03 29.49 2.76
C ALA A 865 -29.36 29.12 2.09
N GLY A 866 -29.95 27.97 2.43
CA GLY A 866 -31.28 27.60 1.94
C GLY A 866 -32.38 28.58 2.39
N LEU A 867 -32.28 29.12 3.62
CA LEU A 867 -33.19 30.15 4.12
C LEU A 867 -33.03 31.47 3.36
N GLN A 868 -31.79 31.92 3.10
CA GLN A 868 -31.51 33.11 2.31
C GLN A 868 -31.96 32.96 0.85
N LEU A 869 -31.75 31.79 0.24
CA LEU A 869 -32.22 31.48 -1.10
C LEU A 869 -33.74 31.66 -1.21
N ALA A 870 -34.50 31.09 -0.26
CA ALA A 870 -35.95 31.25 -0.23
C ALA A 870 -36.36 32.73 -0.06
N LEU A 871 -35.70 33.49 0.81
CA LEU A 871 -35.98 34.92 1.03
C LEU A 871 -35.67 35.79 -0.19
N VAL A 872 -34.51 35.60 -0.84
CA VAL A 872 -34.10 36.34 -2.04
C VAL A 872 -35.11 36.13 -3.18
N GLN A 873 -35.67 34.92 -3.28
CA GLN A 873 -36.60 34.55 -4.35
C GLN A 873 -38.07 34.90 -4.03
N GLY A 874 -38.32 35.64 -2.94
CA GLY A 874 -39.63 36.21 -2.63
C GLY A 874 -40.56 35.32 -1.79
N ALA A 875 -40.00 34.49 -0.89
CA ALA A 875 -40.80 33.76 0.09
C ALA A 875 -41.63 34.68 1.00
N GLU A 876 -42.88 34.30 1.26
CA GLU A 876 -43.72 34.97 2.25
C GLU A 876 -43.22 34.70 3.68
N VAL A 877 -42.54 35.69 4.28
CA VAL A 877 -41.91 35.59 5.62
C VAL A 877 -42.94 35.33 6.73
N ASN A 878 -44.10 35.98 6.65
CA ASN A 878 -45.16 35.93 7.65
C ASN A 878 -46.26 34.92 7.29
N ALA A 879 -46.03 34.03 6.31
CA ALA A 879 -46.93 32.93 6.06
C ALA A 879 -46.99 32.03 7.31
N VAL A 880 -48.20 31.64 7.70
CA VAL A 880 -48.42 30.69 8.80
C VAL A 880 -48.91 29.36 8.27
N ASP A 881 -48.54 28.28 8.96
CA ASP A 881 -49.07 26.94 8.72
C ASP A 881 -50.47 26.74 9.31
N THR A 882 -51.04 25.54 9.17
CA THR A 882 -52.37 25.20 9.71
C THR A 882 -52.46 25.30 11.24
N THR A 883 -51.33 25.35 11.94
CA THR A 883 -51.24 25.50 13.39
C THR A 883 -50.87 26.91 13.83
N GLY A 884 -50.85 27.88 12.91
CA GLY A 884 -50.52 29.28 13.19
C GLY A 884 -49.02 29.53 13.35
N HIS A 885 -48.15 28.55 13.12
CA HIS A 885 -46.71 28.74 13.24
C HIS A 885 -46.18 29.48 12.01
N SER A 886 -45.47 30.59 12.22
CA SER A 886 -44.65 31.23 11.20
C SER A 886 -43.28 30.56 11.09
N ALA A 887 -42.51 30.86 10.04
CA ALA A 887 -41.13 30.39 9.89
C ALA A 887 -40.26 30.75 11.12
N LEU A 888 -40.43 31.95 11.68
CA LEU A 888 -39.72 32.37 12.91
C LEU A 888 -40.11 31.50 14.11
N MET A 889 -41.38 31.15 14.26
CA MET A 889 -41.85 30.29 15.34
C MET A 889 -41.30 28.86 15.21
N VAL A 890 -41.22 28.33 13.98
CA VAL A 890 -40.62 27.02 13.72
C VAL A 890 -39.13 27.01 14.07
N ALA A 891 -38.38 28.05 13.68
CA ALA A 891 -36.97 28.18 14.03
C ALA A 891 -36.76 28.32 15.55
N ALA A 892 -37.59 29.13 16.21
CA ALA A 892 -37.55 29.33 17.66
C ALA A 892 -37.89 28.06 18.45
N ASN A 893 -38.87 27.27 17.98
CA ASN A 893 -39.29 26.01 18.60
C ASN A 893 -38.27 24.87 18.42
N ASN A 894 -37.48 24.88 17.34
CA ASN A 894 -36.43 23.88 17.10
C ASN A 894 -35.03 24.31 17.60
N GLY A 895 -34.87 25.56 18.03
CA GLY A 895 -33.59 26.06 18.55
C GLY A 895 -32.58 26.49 17.48
N GLN A 896 -33.04 26.80 16.26
CA GLN A 896 -32.18 27.18 15.15
C GLN A 896 -31.73 28.66 15.26
N THR A 897 -30.67 28.91 16.02
CA THR A 897 -30.21 30.27 16.36
C THR A 897 -29.88 31.12 15.13
N ALA A 898 -29.15 30.56 14.16
CA ALA A 898 -28.77 31.27 12.94
C ALA A 898 -29.96 31.60 12.03
N ALA A 899 -30.95 30.69 11.96
CA ALA A 899 -32.19 30.93 11.22
C ALA A 899 -33.02 32.05 11.88
N VAL A 900 -33.10 32.06 13.21
CA VAL A 900 -33.75 33.15 13.97
C VAL A 900 -33.06 34.49 13.72
N GLU A 901 -31.73 34.53 13.75
CA GLU A 901 -30.95 35.76 13.48
C GLU A 901 -31.25 36.34 12.09
N VAL A 902 -31.24 35.48 11.06
CA VAL A 902 -31.53 35.90 9.67
C VAL A 902 -32.97 36.38 9.50
N LEU A 903 -33.95 35.66 10.07
CA LEU A 903 -35.36 36.04 9.97
C LEU A 903 -35.66 37.36 10.70
N LEU A 904 -34.98 37.64 11.83
CA LEU A 904 -35.15 38.88 12.56
C LEU A 904 -34.45 40.06 11.87
N HIS A 905 -33.17 39.94 11.54
CA HIS A 905 -32.38 41.07 11.06
C HIS A 905 -32.52 41.33 9.55
N GLN A 906 -32.62 40.29 8.73
CA GLN A 906 -32.70 40.44 7.27
C GLN A 906 -34.15 40.48 6.77
N ALA A 907 -35.00 39.58 7.26
CA ALA A 907 -36.38 39.45 6.77
C ALA A 907 -37.40 40.30 7.54
N LYS A 908 -37.03 40.88 8.69
CA LYS A 908 -37.91 41.65 9.60
C LYS A 908 -39.22 40.90 9.87
N ALA A 909 -39.10 39.64 10.25
CA ALA A 909 -40.25 38.80 10.57
C ALA A 909 -41.12 39.41 11.68
N ASP A 910 -42.43 39.29 11.56
CA ASP A 910 -43.38 39.86 12.51
C ASP A 910 -43.39 39.06 13.83
N LEU A 911 -43.01 39.73 14.91
CA LEU A 911 -42.94 39.19 16.27
C LEU A 911 -44.31 39.14 16.97
N THR A 912 -45.33 39.79 16.39
CA THR A 912 -46.68 39.88 16.97
C THR A 912 -47.57 38.70 16.60
N LEU A 913 -47.13 37.83 15.69
CA LEU A 913 -47.86 36.63 15.30
C LEU A 913 -48.03 35.69 16.50
N LEU A 914 -49.18 35.02 16.52
CA LEU A 914 -49.59 34.08 17.57
C LEU A 914 -49.95 32.72 16.96
N ASP A 915 -49.54 31.64 17.62
CA ASP A 915 -49.99 30.28 17.28
C ASP A 915 -51.44 30.02 17.74
N VAL A 916 -51.98 28.81 17.49
CA VAL A 916 -53.35 28.44 17.93
C VAL A 916 -53.56 28.55 19.46
N ASN A 917 -52.49 28.52 20.26
CA ASN A 917 -52.53 28.61 21.73
C ASN A 917 -52.13 30.01 22.23
N ASP A 918 -52.18 31.03 21.37
CA ASP A 918 -51.75 32.41 21.65
C ASP A 918 -50.27 32.54 22.09
N ASN A 919 -49.40 31.60 21.70
CA ASN A 919 -47.96 31.70 21.97
C ASN A 919 -47.26 32.58 20.92
N THR A 920 -46.41 33.49 21.39
CA THR A 920 -45.42 34.17 20.54
C THR A 920 -44.19 33.29 20.30
N ALA A 921 -43.34 33.65 19.34
CA ALA A 921 -42.05 32.97 19.11
C ALA A 921 -41.18 32.92 20.38
N LEU A 922 -41.27 33.94 21.26
CA LEU A 922 -40.56 33.98 22.53
C LEU A 922 -41.07 32.93 23.53
N HIS A 923 -42.39 32.72 23.58
CA HIS A 923 -43.00 31.67 24.41
C HIS A 923 -42.50 30.29 23.99
N LEU A 924 -42.45 30.02 22.68
CA LEU A 924 -41.98 28.74 22.13
C LEU A 924 -40.50 28.50 22.42
N ALA A 925 -39.63 29.49 22.22
CA ALA A 925 -38.20 29.41 22.55
C ALA A 925 -37.98 29.12 24.04
N CYS A 926 -38.72 29.81 24.92
CA CYS A 926 -38.63 29.57 26.37
C CYS A 926 -39.18 28.19 26.74
N SER A 927 -40.26 27.73 26.10
CA SER A 927 -40.92 26.44 26.37
C SER A 927 -40.01 25.25 26.08
N LYS A 928 -39.20 25.32 25.01
CA LYS A 928 -38.22 24.29 24.64
C LYS A 928 -36.83 24.49 25.24
N ALA A 929 -36.65 25.50 26.10
CA ALA A 929 -35.39 25.83 26.77
C ALA A 929 -34.26 26.25 25.82
N HIS A 930 -34.57 26.90 24.70
CA HIS A 930 -33.57 27.43 23.76
C HIS A 930 -33.13 28.84 24.17
N GLU A 931 -32.18 28.90 25.11
CA GLU A 931 -31.68 30.13 25.74
C GLU A 931 -31.23 31.19 24.73
N MET A 932 -30.39 30.81 23.75
CA MET A 932 -29.83 31.77 22.80
C MET A 932 -30.89 32.33 21.83
N CYS A 933 -31.82 31.50 21.34
CA CYS A 933 -32.94 31.96 20.51
C CYS A 933 -33.82 32.96 21.27
N ALA A 934 -34.11 32.67 22.54
CA ALA A 934 -34.89 33.57 23.39
C ALA A 934 -34.17 34.92 23.60
N LEU A 935 -32.86 34.91 23.81
CA LEU A 935 -32.06 36.14 23.95
C LEU A 935 -32.01 36.97 22.65
N LEU A 936 -31.88 36.33 21.49
CA LEU A 936 -31.91 37.02 20.19
C LEU A 936 -33.27 37.68 19.92
N ILE A 937 -34.36 36.95 20.15
CA ILE A 937 -35.71 37.48 20.02
C ILE A 937 -35.92 38.64 21.02
N LEU A 938 -35.48 38.48 22.27
CA LEU A 938 -35.53 39.56 23.27
C LEU A 938 -34.68 40.76 22.88
N GLY A 939 -33.57 40.58 22.18
CA GLY A 939 -32.72 41.65 21.68
C GLY A 939 -33.50 42.66 20.85
N GLU A 940 -34.31 42.16 19.91
CA GLU A 940 -35.07 42.96 18.94
C GLU A 940 -36.45 43.43 19.44
N ILE A 941 -37.01 42.81 20.47
CA ILE A 941 -38.28 43.27 21.07
C ILE A 941 -38.06 44.64 21.74
N SER A 942 -38.67 45.67 21.13
CA SER A 942 -38.70 47.04 21.65
C SER A 942 -39.98 47.34 22.43
N ASP A 943 -41.07 46.62 22.16
CA ASP A 943 -42.38 46.87 22.77
C ASP A 943 -42.57 46.10 24.08
N PRO A 944 -42.88 46.79 25.20
CA PRO A 944 -43.07 46.15 26.51
C PRO A 944 -44.33 45.28 26.59
N SER A 945 -45.26 45.42 25.63
CA SER A 945 -46.46 44.58 25.53
C SER A 945 -46.13 43.13 25.15
N LEU A 946 -45.10 42.90 24.33
CA LEU A 946 -44.69 41.56 23.91
C LEU A 946 -43.93 40.81 25.02
N ILE A 947 -43.25 41.55 25.90
CA ILE A 947 -42.55 41.00 27.08
C ILE A 947 -43.55 40.44 28.10
N ASN A 948 -44.70 41.10 28.24
CA ASN A 948 -45.79 40.71 29.15
C ASN A 948 -46.98 40.07 28.41
N ALA A 949 -46.78 39.60 27.17
CA ALA A 949 -47.82 38.89 26.44
C ALA A 949 -48.16 37.59 27.19
N THR A 950 -49.44 37.28 27.29
CA THR A 950 -49.93 36.05 27.91
C THR A 950 -50.41 35.09 26.84
N ASN A 951 -50.00 33.83 26.90
CA ASN A 951 -50.57 32.79 26.04
C ASN A 951 -51.99 32.37 26.51
N GLY A 952 -52.58 31.39 25.83
CA GLY A 952 -53.91 30.88 26.14
C GLY A 952 -54.07 30.33 27.57
N ALA A 953 -52.98 30.00 28.26
CA ALA A 953 -52.95 29.57 29.66
C ALA A 953 -52.59 30.72 30.64
N LEU A 954 -52.72 31.96 30.19
CA LEU A 954 -52.33 33.18 30.92
C LEU A 954 -50.84 33.23 31.34
N GLN A 955 -49.99 32.38 30.76
CA GLN A 955 -48.56 32.33 31.08
C GLN A 955 -47.81 33.36 30.26
N MET A 956 -47.08 34.25 30.95
CA MET A 956 -46.06 35.09 30.33
C MET A 956 -44.77 34.32 30.04
N PRO A 957 -43.90 34.80 29.13
CA PRO A 957 -42.60 34.19 28.86
C PRO A 957 -41.75 34.01 30.13
N LEU A 958 -41.88 34.92 31.10
CA LEU A 958 -41.22 34.85 32.39
C LEU A 958 -41.62 33.61 33.21
N HIS A 959 -42.89 33.21 33.20
CA HIS A 959 -43.35 32.00 33.90
C HIS A 959 -42.70 30.75 33.28
N ILE A 960 -42.67 30.68 31.95
CA ILE A 960 -42.12 29.54 31.21
C ILE A 960 -40.60 29.47 31.37
N ALA A 961 -39.91 30.61 31.25
CA ALA A 961 -38.46 30.69 31.42
C ALA A 961 -38.01 30.33 32.85
N ALA A 962 -38.77 30.77 33.86
CA ALA A 962 -38.52 30.43 35.26
C ALA A 962 -38.76 28.94 35.54
N ARG A 963 -39.84 28.36 35.00
CA ARG A 963 -40.13 26.92 35.10
C ARG A 963 -39.03 26.04 34.49
N ASN A 964 -38.47 26.47 33.35
CA ASN A 964 -37.44 25.72 32.63
C ASN A 964 -36.00 26.06 33.09
N GLY A 965 -35.82 26.94 34.09
CA GLY A 965 -34.52 27.24 34.68
C GLY A 965 -33.59 28.13 33.84
N LEU A 966 -34.12 28.95 32.92
CA LEU A 966 -33.34 29.81 32.02
C LEU A 966 -32.89 31.10 32.75
N ALA A 967 -31.90 31.00 33.63
CA ALA A 967 -31.50 32.08 34.54
C ALA A 967 -31.12 33.41 33.85
N THR A 968 -30.41 33.35 32.73
CA THR A 968 -29.99 34.53 31.95
C THR A 968 -31.19 35.21 31.27
N VAL A 969 -32.09 34.43 30.66
CA VAL A 969 -33.33 34.92 30.02
C VAL A 969 -34.24 35.54 31.07
N VAL A 970 -34.39 34.90 32.24
CA VAL A 970 -35.14 35.45 33.38
C VAL A 970 -34.53 36.78 33.83
N GLN A 971 -33.21 36.86 33.97
CA GLN A 971 -32.52 38.10 34.34
C GLN A 971 -32.77 39.22 33.33
N VAL A 972 -32.71 38.91 32.03
CA VAL A 972 -32.97 39.89 30.96
C VAL A 972 -34.44 40.32 30.93
N LEU A 973 -35.38 39.39 31.04
CA LEU A 973 -36.82 39.68 31.14
C LEU A 973 -37.14 40.60 32.33
N LEU A 974 -36.57 40.31 33.51
CA LEU A 974 -36.72 41.15 34.69
C LEU A 974 -36.10 42.54 34.49
N SER A 975 -34.92 42.62 33.87
CA SER A 975 -34.27 43.91 33.58
C SER A 975 -35.06 44.79 32.61
N ARG A 976 -35.88 44.17 31.73
CA ARG A 976 -36.72 44.84 30.74
C ARG A 976 -38.18 45.04 31.18
N GLY A 977 -38.48 44.84 32.47
CA GLY A 977 -39.78 45.18 33.05
C GLY A 977 -40.86 44.11 32.95
N ALA A 978 -40.49 42.82 32.89
CA ALA A 978 -41.45 41.73 33.00
C ALA A 978 -42.16 41.76 34.37
N ALA A 979 -43.49 41.56 34.38
CA ALA A 979 -44.30 41.63 35.59
C ALA A 979 -44.03 40.42 36.52
N VAL A 980 -43.47 40.66 37.70
CA VAL A 980 -43.13 39.58 38.66
C VAL A 980 -44.35 39.08 39.44
N MET A 981 -45.44 39.85 39.43
CA MET A 981 -46.66 39.58 40.20
C MET A 981 -47.84 39.09 39.36
N ALA A 982 -47.67 38.92 38.04
CA ALA A 982 -48.72 38.28 37.24
C ALA A 982 -48.89 36.83 37.68
N VAL A 983 -50.08 36.28 37.48
CA VAL A 983 -50.41 34.90 37.80
C VAL A 983 -50.89 34.20 36.53
N ASP A 984 -50.54 32.93 36.39
CA ASP A 984 -51.08 32.08 35.33
C ASP A 984 -52.49 31.55 35.68
N GLU A 985 -53.04 30.68 34.82
CA GLU A 985 -54.36 30.03 35.05
C GLU A 985 -54.46 29.31 36.40
N GLU A 986 -53.35 28.81 36.95
CA GLU A 986 -53.30 28.09 38.23
C GLU A 986 -53.11 29.02 39.43
N GLY A 987 -52.98 30.34 39.20
CA GLY A 987 -52.77 31.34 40.24
C GLY A 987 -51.31 31.48 40.70
N HIS A 988 -50.36 30.86 39.98
CA HIS A 988 -48.95 30.84 40.37
C HIS A 988 -48.20 32.05 39.77
N THR A 989 -47.44 32.74 40.61
CA THR A 989 -46.48 33.76 40.15
C THR A 989 -45.27 33.10 39.47
N PRO A 990 -44.48 33.80 38.65
CA PRO A 990 -43.30 33.22 38.00
C PRO A 990 -42.30 32.57 38.97
N ALA A 991 -42.22 33.06 40.20
CA ALA A 991 -41.35 32.48 41.25
C ALA A 991 -41.86 31.11 41.74
N LEU A 992 -43.19 30.92 41.76
CA LEU A 992 -43.82 29.65 42.12
C LEU A 992 -43.83 28.67 40.95
N ALA A 993 -43.82 29.17 39.71
CA ALA A 993 -43.72 28.35 38.50
C ALA A 993 -42.40 27.55 38.40
N CYS A 994 -41.38 27.87 39.19
CA CYS A 994 -40.16 27.04 39.31
C CYS A 994 -40.39 25.67 39.98
N ALA A 995 -41.53 25.48 40.65
CA ALA A 995 -41.83 24.22 41.31
C ALA A 995 -42.15 23.10 40.30
N PRO A 996 -41.68 21.86 40.52
CA PRO A 996 -41.85 20.77 39.55
C PRO A 996 -43.28 20.24 39.46
N ASN A 997 -44.13 20.48 40.47
CA ASN A 997 -45.54 20.12 40.45
C ASN A 997 -46.37 21.11 41.29
N LYS A 998 -47.69 21.08 41.08
CA LYS A 998 -48.65 21.98 41.73
C LYS A 998 -48.61 21.90 43.26
N ASP A 999 -48.53 20.70 43.83
CA ASP A 999 -48.51 20.51 45.28
C ASP A 999 -47.27 21.14 45.93
N VAL A 1000 -46.11 21.07 45.27
CA VAL A 1000 -44.87 21.72 45.75
C VAL A 1000 -44.95 23.24 45.57
N ALA A 1001 -45.56 23.73 44.48
CA ALA A 1001 -45.80 25.16 44.29
C ALA A 1001 -46.68 25.72 45.41
N ASP A 1002 -47.76 25.02 45.77
CA ASP A 1002 -48.68 25.43 46.83
C ASP A 1002 -48.00 25.37 48.22
N CYS A 1003 -47.16 24.35 48.47
CA CYS A 1003 -46.32 24.29 49.67
C CYS A 1003 -45.32 25.46 49.73
N LEU A 1004 -44.67 25.81 48.61
CA LEU A 1004 -43.75 26.95 48.53
C LEU A 1004 -44.48 28.28 48.72
N ALA A 1005 -45.70 28.43 48.21
CA ALA A 1005 -46.53 29.61 48.43
C ALA A 1005 -46.89 29.77 49.92
N LEU A 1006 -47.19 28.68 50.63
CA LEU A 1006 -47.41 28.67 52.08
C LEU A 1006 -46.13 29.03 52.86
N ILE A 1007 -44.97 28.52 52.45
CA ILE A 1007 -43.68 28.85 53.08
C ILE A 1007 -43.33 30.34 52.83
N LEU A 1008 -43.44 30.82 51.59
CA LEU A 1008 -43.14 32.22 51.25
C LEU A 1008 -44.10 33.21 51.92
N SER A 1009 -45.37 32.83 52.11
CA SER A 1009 -46.34 33.65 52.85
C SER A 1009 -46.10 33.67 54.36
N THR A 1010 -45.46 32.63 54.93
CA THR A 1010 -45.08 32.58 56.35
C THR A 1010 -43.71 33.17 56.66
N MET A 1011 -42.84 33.33 55.65
CA MET A 1011 -41.49 33.93 55.78
C MET A 1011 -41.44 35.47 55.82
N LYS A 1012 -42.57 36.20 55.80
CA LYS A 1012 -42.53 37.65 56.04
C LYS A 1012 -42.39 37.97 57.53
N PRO A 1013 -41.31 38.68 57.91
CA PRO A 1013 -41.50 39.96 58.58
C PRO A 1013 -40.57 41.07 58.04
N PHE A 1014 -41.16 42.25 57.82
CA PHE A 1014 -40.49 43.57 57.79
C PHE A 1014 -40.25 44.07 59.24
N PRO A 1015 -39.62 45.24 59.53
CA PRO A 1015 -38.47 45.99 58.97
C PRO A 1015 -37.50 46.43 60.13
N PRO A 1016 -36.92 47.65 60.19
CA PRO A 1016 -35.83 48.28 59.42
C PRO A 1016 -34.57 48.57 60.29
N LYS A 1017 -33.42 48.95 59.68
CA LYS A 1017 -32.52 49.99 60.23
C LYS A 1017 -31.38 50.36 59.27
N ASP A 1018 -31.56 51.53 58.68
CA ASP A 1018 -30.60 52.63 58.55
C ASP A 1018 -29.12 52.37 58.26
N ALA A 1019 -28.75 52.97 57.13
CA ALA A 1019 -27.66 53.94 56.97
C ALA A 1019 -26.23 53.45 56.76
N SER A 1020 -25.81 53.71 55.53
CA SER A 1020 -24.55 54.35 55.14
C SER A 1020 -23.34 53.46 54.79
N ALA A 1021 -22.88 53.72 53.56
CA ALA A 1021 -21.53 53.66 53.04
C ALA A 1021 -20.94 52.27 52.69
N ALA A 1022 -21.13 51.92 51.41
CA ALA A 1022 -20.06 51.63 50.44
C ALA A 1022 -18.77 50.96 50.94
N ALA A 1023 -18.54 49.71 50.50
CA ALA A 1023 -17.24 49.26 50.03
C ALA A 1023 -17.36 48.00 49.13
N SER A 1024 -16.95 48.19 47.88
CA SER A 1024 -16.30 47.25 46.95
C SER A 1024 -16.14 45.77 47.35
N PHE A 1025 -16.50 44.87 46.43
CA PHE A 1025 -15.65 43.71 46.14
C PHE A 1025 -15.56 43.48 44.63
N GLY A 1026 -14.38 43.79 44.09
CA GLY A 1026 -13.93 43.43 42.76
C GLY A 1026 -13.13 42.13 42.80
N LEU A 1027 -13.29 41.38 41.71
CA LEU A 1027 -12.65 40.16 41.23
C LEU A 1027 -11.12 40.05 41.48
N ASN A 1028 -10.62 38.86 41.88
CA ASN A 1028 -10.00 37.84 41.00
C ASN A 1028 -8.95 36.90 41.66
N LEU A 1029 -8.87 35.70 41.08
CA LEU A 1029 -7.71 34.76 40.95
C LEU A 1029 -7.44 33.62 41.98
N LEU A 1030 -7.67 32.39 41.46
CA LEU A 1030 -6.83 31.18 41.45
C LEU A 1030 -6.78 30.16 42.62
N LYS A 1031 -6.86 28.88 42.17
CA LYS A 1031 -6.23 27.64 42.66
C LYS A 1031 -6.87 26.87 43.82
N HIS A 1032 -7.46 25.72 43.48
CA HIS A 1032 -7.17 24.37 44.00
C HIS A 1032 -7.75 23.38 42.97
N CYS A 1033 -6.99 22.45 42.39
CA CYS A 1033 -6.71 21.12 42.94
C CYS A 1033 -5.50 20.50 42.24
N GLY A 1034 -4.77 19.66 42.98
CA GLY A 1034 -3.63 18.89 42.48
C GLY A 1034 -3.83 17.38 42.58
N ILE A 1035 -2.80 16.71 42.05
CA ILE A 1035 -2.25 15.39 42.43
C ILE A 1035 -2.83 14.12 41.78
N ALA A 1036 -1.98 13.60 40.87
CA ALA A 1036 -1.43 12.24 40.72
C ALA A 1036 -2.24 11.08 40.15
N ALA A 1037 -1.48 10.32 39.37
CA ALA A 1037 -1.78 9.12 38.61
C ALA A 1037 -1.26 7.84 39.30
N CYS A 1038 -1.91 6.70 39.01
CA CYS A 1038 -1.31 5.38 38.73
C CYS A 1038 -2.42 4.37 38.32
N GLY A 1039 -2.14 3.47 37.36
CA GLY A 1039 -3.07 2.49 36.71
C GLY A 1039 -3.47 1.25 37.55
N PRO A 1040 -3.98 0.11 37.00
CA PRO A 1040 -3.50 -0.62 35.79
C PRO A 1040 -4.51 -1.43 34.89
N LEU A 1041 -4.08 -1.79 33.64
CA LEU A 1041 -4.27 -2.99 32.73
C LEU A 1041 -5.67 -3.68 32.52
N PRO A 1042 -5.97 -4.41 31.39
CA PRO A 1042 -5.10 -5.39 30.68
C PRO A 1042 -5.20 -5.54 29.11
N ASN A 1043 -4.24 -6.32 28.57
CA ASN A 1043 -4.18 -7.21 27.36
C ASN A 1043 -5.25 -7.09 26.25
N GLY A 1044 -4.98 -7.28 24.95
CA GLY A 1044 -3.82 -7.79 24.22
C GLY A 1044 -4.32 -8.32 22.85
N ASN A 1045 -3.62 -8.01 21.76
CA ASN A 1045 -3.73 -8.74 20.49
C ASN A 1045 -2.49 -8.47 19.62
N LEU A 1046 -1.54 -9.40 19.72
CA LEU A 1046 -0.33 -9.47 18.90
C LEU A 1046 -0.66 -10.20 17.60
N ARG A 1047 -0.65 -9.47 16.48
CA ARG A 1047 -0.36 -10.04 15.16
C ARG A 1047 1.11 -9.76 14.85
N HIS A 1048 1.98 -10.72 15.14
CA HIS A 1048 3.36 -10.68 14.67
C HIS A 1048 3.41 -11.11 13.20
N THR A 1049 3.57 -10.12 12.33
CA THR A 1049 4.04 -10.30 10.97
C THR A 1049 5.55 -10.46 11.00
N TYR A 1050 6.07 -11.50 10.34
CA TYR A 1050 7.48 -11.59 9.97
C TYR A 1050 7.80 -10.40 9.06
N THR A 1051 8.35 -9.34 9.62
CA THR A 1051 8.93 -8.25 8.83
C THR A 1051 10.22 -8.74 8.22
N LYS A 1052 10.14 -9.04 6.92
CA LYS A 1052 11.26 -9.13 5.96
C LYS A 1052 12.40 -8.21 6.39
N ASP A 1053 13.54 -8.78 6.74
CA ASP A 1053 14.82 -8.09 6.65
C ASP A 1053 15.03 -7.81 5.16
N ARG A 1054 14.54 -6.66 4.69
CA ARG A 1054 15.09 -6.07 3.47
C ARG A 1054 16.56 -5.85 3.78
N HIS A 1055 17.40 -6.75 3.30
CA HIS A 1055 18.82 -6.52 3.14
C HIS A 1055 18.93 -5.25 2.30
N GLY A 1056 19.03 -4.11 2.98
CA GLY A 1056 19.71 -2.97 2.44
C GLY A 1056 21.13 -3.46 2.28
N THR A 1057 21.43 -4.01 1.11
CA THR A 1057 22.76 -3.88 0.54
C THR A 1057 23.27 -2.52 0.99
N ILE A 1058 24.48 -2.46 1.54
CA ILE A 1058 25.23 -1.20 1.58
C ILE A 1058 25.60 -0.92 0.12
N GLY A 1059 24.56 -0.77 -0.69
CA GLY A 1059 24.54 -0.71 -2.13
C GLY A 1059 24.49 0.75 -2.41
N LEU A 1060 25.67 1.31 -2.65
CA LEU A 1060 25.79 2.40 -3.61
C LEU A 1060 25.46 1.84 -5.01
N ASP A 1061 24.27 1.28 -5.20
CA ASP A 1061 23.69 0.99 -6.52
C ASP A 1061 23.39 2.35 -7.15
N GLY A 1062 24.45 2.98 -7.65
CA GLY A 1062 24.39 4.37 -8.08
C GLY A 1062 25.72 5.02 -8.41
N CYS A 1063 26.84 4.57 -7.81
CA CYS A 1063 28.14 5.14 -8.12
C CYS A 1063 28.73 4.47 -9.36
N PHE A 1064 28.26 4.93 -10.51
CA PHE A 1064 28.94 4.79 -11.80
C PHE A 1064 29.30 3.37 -12.25
N THR A 1065 28.46 2.38 -11.97
CA THR A 1065 28.45 1.14 -12.76
C THR A 1065 27.66 1.41 -14.05
N GLU A 1066 28.29 1.08 -15.18
CA GLU A 1066 27.89 1.43 -16.57
C GLU A 1066 26.42 1.19 -16.93
#